data_AF-A0A7S2A011-F1
#
_entry.id   AF-A0A7S2A011-F1
#
_cell.length_a   1.000
_cell.length_b   1.000
_cell.length_c   1.000
_cell.angle_alpha   90.00
_cell.angle_beta   90.00
_cell.angle_gamma   90.00
#
_symmetry.space_group_name_H-M   'P 1'
#
loop_
_entity.id
_entity.type
_entity.pdbx_description
1 polymer ?
#
loop_
_entity_poly.entity_id
_entity_poly.type
_entity_poly.pdbx_seq_one_letter_code
_entity_poly.pdbx_strand_id
1 'polypeptide(L)'
;MKLHNMKPLFPFVGNAWKEKKGTKSKRLASQNKKELAATYHSKHEPPFALASSTEKITQLMPQPPEETSNTTITKNVYPAEDDINEEKKSNDAFPSVVVNAKNQSIEVTPNTRLSDASEKKRTTEKTIQSCISNLSYAPTVPGYPLEHKKPSIEELLDIIKEQQDRLSQQEAKLKSQQDQIGTLSDPNEDLNYESLRKVEHSSCPFHSSLYKNVPQNNSEDVKKQKHEVEYLATGEKKNLLLSETIDQNMPRHEVGCTPHECHGALMEKKGFGRVANADSLSQQTRIEEATKFLRQYAEETGYFGNEEKMNERLKKVTSDIMCDGTYVHTPEELEFGCRLAWRNSGRCIMRKVSFSLELRDCRHITTAYDCFRECMDHLRYATNGGAVKPVISVFSQKPDGMSAHIRIWNRQLIGYAAYRRLDGSIMGDPANLGFTALCVKFGWVSPEDKSDFDVLPLLISDVDSGHENPKIFELPSDAVAEVQLEHPEFDLFSELNLRWYVLPAISNMGVDIGGVYYQTCPFNGWYAITEIARDFLDKQRYNLAEAVAIACDIPMTTLNVWQDDVQLQFHRAILHSFAKKSMSVVDHHTASEAFLDFHAEEVKKRGKCPADWVWLVPPAGGSMTGVFHQEMFNFIVKPQYRTQVDPWEEERIEVPCPIDTELIRSRSSFLFDKQACLFKKIYVYYGSETGKSFRFATRLASDFGDVGLGPAPLDELPLRVDDLKADDLIIIITSTYGKGHAPTNAANFAKKMQALPVILSHPVKFLVFALGNSAYLNTFASFGYEVHQTLERVGFSPMMDVQVADELMNQENSFSNLRMTLLDTKEGLLY
;
A
#
# COMPACT_ATOMS: atom_id res chain seq x y z
N MET A 1 -39.89 42.63 -4.22
CA MET A 1 -39.33 42.88 -5.56
C MET A 1 -37.82 43.12 -5.44
N LYS A 2 -37.04 42.64 -6.42
CA LYS A 2 -35.65 43.05 -6.77
C LYS A 2 -34.57 43.23 -5.68
N LEU A 3 -33.52 42.41 -5.82
CA LEU A 3 -32.09 42.78 -5.74
C LEU A 3 -31.50 43.30 -4.41
N HIS A 4 -30.93 42.37 -3.64
CA HIS A 4 -29.63 42.59 -2.98
C HIS A 4 -28.72 41.40 -3.29
N ASN A 5 -27.54 41.64 -3.86
CA ASN A 5 -26.50 40.63 -4.08
C ASN A 5 -25.12 41.29 -4.35
N MET A 6 -24.03 40.54 -4.17
CA MET A 6 -22.59 40.89 -4.29
C MET A 6 -21.92 41.67 -3.15
N LYS A 7 -21.04 41.00 -2.39
CA LYS A 7 -19.56 41.04 -2.55
C LYS A 7 -18.86 40.14 -1.50
N PRO A 8 -17.58 39.74 -1.69
CA PRO A 8 -16.75 39.80 -2.90
C PRO A 8 -16.29 38.41 -3.41
N LEU A 9 -15.82 38.33 -4.66
CA LEU A 9 -14.94 37.25 -5.12
C LEU A 9 -13.48 37.69 -4.99
N PHE A 10 -12.56 36.74 -4.83
CA PHE A 10 -11.14 36.92 -5.16
C PHE A 10 -10.64 35.73 -6.01
N PRO A 11 -9.82 35.97 -7.05
CA PRO A 11 -9.29 34.91 -7.93
C PRO A 11 -7.88 34.44 -7.51
N PHE A 12 -7.51 33.23 -7.96
CA PHE A 12 -6.14 32.73 -7.85
C PHE A 12 -5.16 33.45 -8.79
N VAL A 13 -3.87 33.37 -8.46
CA VAL A 13 -2.80 34.19 -9.05
C VAL A 13 -2.26 33.60 -10.36
N GLY A 14 -2.06 34.46 -11.37
CA GLY A 14 -1.36 34.14 -12.62
C GLY A 14 -0.58 35.33 -13.17
N ASN A 15 0.75 35.32 -12.96
CA ASN A 15 1.79 36.09 -13.66
C ASN A 15 1.51 37.53 -14.13
N ALA A 16 1.81 38.52 -13.27
CA ALA A 16 2.16 39.87 -13.70
C ALA A 16 3.07 40.61 -12.68
N TRP A 17 4.39 40.37 -12.74
CA TRP A 17 5.38 41.17 -11.99
C TRP A 17 6.29 41.95 -12.95
N LYS A 18 6.20 43.29 -12.88
CA LYS A 18 7.21 44.23 -13.37
C LYS A 18 7.75 45.04 -12.20
N GLU A 19 9.00 45.48 -12.30
CA GLU A 19 9.75 46.14 -11.24
C GLU A 19 9.03 47.36 -10.64
N LYS A 20 9.16 47.56 -9.31
CA LYS A 20 9.60 48.87 -8.79
C LYS A 20 10.21 48.83 -7.39
N LYS A 21 11.23 49.67 -7.24
CA LYS A 21 12.18 49.76 -6.12
C LYS A 21 11.50 50.21 -4.81
N GLY A 22 11.80 49.50 -3.72
CA GLY A 22 11.22 49.70 -2.39
C GLY A 22 11.72 50.91 -1.58
N THR A 23 11.37 50.91 -0.29
CA THR A 23 11.82 51.88 0.72
C THR A 23 11.99 51.20 2.10
N LYS A 24 12.87 51.72 2.96
CA LYS A 24 13.11 51.20 4.34
C LYS A 24 12.53 52.13 5.41
N SER A 25 11.86 51.57 6.43
CA SER A 25 11.71 52.17 7.78
C SER A 25 11.31 51.06 8.76
N LYS A 26 12.23 50.54 9.59
CA LYS A 26 12.68 51.00 10.93
C LYS A 26 11.71 50.71 12.08
N ARG A 27 12.26 49.97 13.06
CA ARG A 27 11.74 49.64 14.41
C ARG A 27 11.12 50.83 15.16
N LEU A 28 10.17 50.52 16.06
CA LEU A 28 10.11 51.05 17.42
C LEU A 28 9.39 50.05 18.35
N ALA A 29 9.66 50.09 19.66
CA ALA A 29 9.13 49.11 20.63
C ALA A 29 9.00 49.71 22.05
N SER A 30 7.87 49.45 22.72
CA SER A 30 7.60 49.65 24.15
C SER A 30 6.28 48.93 24.50
N GLN A 31 6.27 47.90 25.35
CA GLN A 31 6.18 47.97 26.83
C GLN A 31 4.88 48.59 27.39
N ASN A 32 3.96 47.73 27.85
CA ASN A 32 3.37 47.69 29.21
C ASN A 32 2.46 46.44 29.29
N LYS A 33 2.62 45.47 30.21
CA LYS A 33 2.57 45.42 31.69
C LYS A 33 1.16 45.54 32.30
N LYS A 34 0.75 44.45 32.98
CA LYS A 34 -0.19 44.38 34.13
C LYS A 34 -1.66 44.78 33.82
N GLU A 35 -2.68 44.34 34.56
CA GLU A 35 -2.84 43.29 35.58
C GLU A 35 -4.35 42.95 35.70
N LEU A 36 -4.69 41.68 35.95
CA LEU A 36 -5.68 41.25 36.97
C LEU A 36 -5.98 39.74 36.83
N ALA A 37 -6.35 39.13 37.94
CA ALA A 37 -6.72 37.71 38.06
C ALA A 37 -7.87 37.57 39.08
N ALA A 38 -8.37 36.34 39.24
CA ALA A 38 -9.37 35.90 40.22
C ALA A 38 -10.80 36.43 40.00
N THR A 39 -11.88 35.74 40.40
CA THR A 39 -12.17 34.32 40.75
C THR A 39 -13.69 34.25 40.96
N TYR A 40 -14.40 33.15 40.67
CA TYR A 40 -15.47 32.64 41.58
C TYR A 40 -15.99 31.22 41.24
N HIS A 41 -16.04 30.39 42.27
CA HIS A 41 -16.81 29.14 42.41
C HIS A 41 -18.32 29.44 42.62
N SER A 42 -19.32 28.54 42.49
CA SER A 42 -19.43 27.13 42.07
C SER A 42 -20.93 26.68 42.08
N LYS A 43 -21.19 25.39 41.80
CA LYS A 43 -22.11 24.46 42.52
C LYS A 43 -23.54 24.12 42.00
N HIS A 44 -23.79 22.80 42.06
CA HIS A 44 -25.04 22.03 42.28
C HIS A 44 -26.06 21.74 41.15
N GLU A 45 -26.21 20.43 40.90
CA GLU A 45 -27.36 19.70 40.33
C GLU A 45 -28.37 19.29 41.45
N PRO A 46 -29.36 18.40 41.22
CA PRO A 46 -30.50 18.39 40.27
C PRO A 46 -31.86 18.38 41.06
N PRO A 47 -33.05 18.13 40.44
CA PRO A 47 -33.63 16.76 40.50
C PRO A 47 -34.72 16.32 39.45
N PHE A 48 -34.76 15.01 39.15
CA PHE A 48 -35.91 14.08 38.97
C PHE A 48 -37.12 14.24 37.98
N ALA A 49 -37.48 13.07 37.38
CA ALA A 49 -38.81 12.41 37.26
C ALA A 49 -39.79 12.58 36.04
N LEU A 50 -39.86 11.50 35.24
CA LEU A 50 -41.04 10.62 34.94
C LEU A 50 -42.48 11.15 34.69
N ALA A 51 -43.00 10.89 33.47
CA ALA A 51 -44.36 10.35 33.11
C ALA A 51 -44.52 10.43 31.56
N SER A 52 -44.90 9.46 30.73
CA SER A 52 -45.87 8.32 30.74
C SER A 52 -47.30 8.67 30.30
N SER A 53 -47.66 8.37 29.04
CA SER A 53 -49.06 8.20 28.58
C SER A 53 -49.15 7.38 27.28
N THR A 54 -50.15 6.51 27.18
CA THR A 54 -50.40 5.54 26.09
C THR A 54 -51.59 5.95 25.19
N GLU A 55 -51.93 5.07 24.22
CA GLU A 55 -53.21 4.98 23.46
C GLU A 55 -53.30 5.74 22.11
N LYS A 56 -53.98 5.25 21.03
CA LYS A 56 -54.41 3.89 20.55
C LYS A 56 -55.10 4.05 19.15
N ILE A 57 -55.19 2.96 18.36
CA ILE A 57 -56.31 2.64 17.40
C ILE A 57 -56.40 3.55 16.12
N THR A 58 -56.72 3.12 14.88
CA THR A 58 -57.21 1.85 14.27
C THR A 58 -56.59 1.57 12.88
N GLN A 59 -56.91 0.38 12.33
CA GLN A 59 -56.66 -0.14 10.97
C GLN A 59 -57.33 0.66 9.82
N LEU A 60 -56.89 0.43 8.57
CA LEU A 60 -57.73 -0.15 7.49
C LEU A 60 -56.88 -0.61 6.28
N MET A 61 -57.36 -1.62 5.53
CA MET A 61 -56.80 -2.10 4.25
C MET A 61 -57.65 -1.59 3.06
N PRO A 62 -57.17 -1.73 1.81
CA PRO A 62 -57.66 -2.87 1.01
C PRO A 62 -56.62 -3.55 0.08
N GLN A 63 -57.03 -4.66 -0.54
CA GLN A 63 -56.36 -5.42 -1.61
C GLN A 63 -57.12 -5.20 -2.96
N PRO A 64 -56.94 -5.96 -4.05
CA PRO A 64 -56.32 -5.50 -5.30
C PRO A 64 -57.30 -5.47 -6.50
N PRO A 65 -56.80 -5.36 -7.74
CA PRO A 65 -57.40 -6.10 -8.86
C PRO A 65 -56.35 -6.83 -9.74
N GLU A 66 -56.85 -7.58 -10.74
CA GLU A 66 -56.20 -8.76 -11.33
C GLU A 66 -55.63 -8.59 -12.77
N GLU A 67 -55.06 -9.70 -13.24
CA GLU A 67 -54.40 -10.05 -14.50
C GLU A 67 -54.96 -9.53 -15.84
N THR A 68 -54.09 -9.48 -16.86
CA THR A 68 -54.24 -10.13 -18.19
C THR A 68 -53.02 -9.81 -19.09
N SER A 69 -52.68 -10.55 -20.17
CA SER A 69 -52.51 -12.00 -20.38
C SER A 69 -51.77 -12.23 -21.73
N ASN A 70 -51.07 -13.38 -21.92
CA ASN A 70 -50.56 -13.89 -23.23
C ASN A 70 -49.43 -13.06 -23.89
N THR A 71 -48.53 -13.52 -24.79
CA THR A 71 -48.08 -14.81 -25.39
C THR A 71 -46.71 -14.55 -26.09
N THR A 72 -45.83 -15.46 -26.54
CA THR A 72 -45.84 -16.94 -26.70
C THR A 72 -44.41 -17.53 -26.56
N ILE A 73 -44.34 -18.84 -26.33
CA ILE A 73 -43.20 -19.78 -26.26
C ILE A 73 -42.21 -19.75 -27.46
N THR A 74 -40.91 -19.93 -27.18
CA THR A 74 -40.04 -20.91 -27.89
C THR A 74 -39.07 -21.60 -26.91
N LYS A 75 -38.87 -22.91 -27.08
CA LYS A 75 -37.82 -23.71 -26.41
C LYS A 75 -36.78 -24.18 -27.43
N ASN A 76 -35.62 -24.64 -26.94
CA ASN A 76 -35.01 -25.97 -27.15
C ASN A 76 -33.53 -26.02 -27.61
N VAL A 77 -32.78 -26.84 -26.87
CA VAL A 77 -31.86 -27.91 -27.35
C VAL A 77 -30.41 -27.56 -27.75
N TYR A 78 -29.47 -28.29 -27.13
CA TYR A 78 -28.05 -28.45 -27.49
C TYR A 78 -27.88 -29.25 -28.80
N PRO A 79 -26.68 -29.27 -29.39
CA PRO A 79 -25.89 -30.50 -29.24
C PRO A 79 -24.40 -30.26 -28.95
N ALA A 80 -23.68 -31.36 -28.70
CA ALA A 80 -22.22 -31.46 -28.70
C ALA A 80 -21.78 -32.43 -29.84
N GLU A 81 -20.49 -32.76 -29.89
CA GLU A 81 -19.85 -33.74 -30.80
C GLU A 81 -19.77 -33.26 -32.29
N ASP A 82 -18.77 -33.61 -33.11
CA ASP A 82 -17.73 -34.64 -32.96
C ASP A 82 -16.41 -34.34 -33.74
N ASP A 83 -15.38 -35.19 -33.56
CA ASP A 83 -14.01 -35.10 -34.13
C ASP A 83 -13.87 -35.34 -35.66
N ILE A 84 -12.82 -34.76 -36.29
CA ILE A 84 -12.07 -35.34 -37.45
C ILE A 84 -10.56 -35.01 -37.37
N ASN A 85 -9.70 -36.02 -37.61
CA ASN A 85 -8.22 -35.92 -37.67
C ASN A 85 -7.67 -35.64 -39.09
N GLU A 86 -6.45 -35.09 -39.22
CA GLU A 86 -5.26 -35.83 -39.73
C GLU A 86 -3.95 -35.00 -39.84
N GLU A 87 -2.83 -35.71 -40.11
CA GLU A 87 -1.43 -35.23 -40.06
C GLU A 87 -0.96 -34.40 -41.28
N LYS A 88 0.10 -33.58 -41.09
CA LYS A 88 1.46 -33.90 -41.62
C LYS A 88 2.61 -32.99 -41.16
N LYS A 89 3.83 -33.47 -41.43
CA LYS A 89 5.14 -32.96 -40.96
C LYS A 89 5.78 -31.99 -41.96
N SER A 90 6.57 -31.04 -41.47
CA SER A 90 7.84 -30.65 -42.11
C SER A 90 8.82 -30.05 -41.08
N ASN A 91 10.11 -30.33 -41.28
CA ASN A 91 11.19 -29.55 -40.66
C ASN A 91 11.39 -28.25 -41.46
N ASP A 92 12.03 -27.22 -40.88
CA ASP A 92 13.45 -26.94 -41.16
C ASP A 92 13.99 -25.78 -40.30
N ALA A 93 15.28 -25.50 -40.41
CA ALA A 93 16.06 -24.71 -39.45
C ALA A 93 16.61 -23.38 -40.03
N PHE A 94 17.69 -22.88 -39.42
CA PHE A 94 18.55 -21.73 -39.80
C PHE A 94 18.07 -20.32 -39.40
N PRO A 95 18.99 -19.33 -39.33
CA PRO A 95 20.46 -19.42 -39.19
C PRO A 95 21.03 -18.61 -37.99
N SER A 96 22.17 -19.06 -37.46
CA SER A 96 23.13 -18.18 -36.79
C SER A 96 24.02 -17.50 -37.83
N VAL A 97 24.31 -16.21 -37.66
CA VAL A 97 25.23 -15.45 -38.53
C VAL A 97 26.23 -14.68 -37.67
N VAL A 98 27.51 -14.84 -37.98
CA VAL A 98 28.63 -14.16 -37.32
C VAL A 98 29.07 -12.96 -38.16
N VAL A 99 29.30 -11.81 -37.54
CA VAL A 99 30.10 -10.72 -38.10
C VAL A 99 31.21 -10.37 -37.10
N ASN A 100 32.39 -10.06 -37.63
CA ASN A 100 33.65 -10.03 -36.89
C ASN A 100 34.44 -8.77 -37.27
N ALA A 101 34.81 -7.94 -36.29
CA ALA A 101 35.58 -6.71 -36.49
C ALA A 101 36.63 -6.56 -35.39
N LYS A 102 37.86 -6.20 -35.78
CA LYS A 102 39.07 -6.30 -34.95
C LYS A 102 39.43 -5.01 -34.23
N ASN A 103 40.03 -5.19 -33.05
CA ASN A 103 41.14 -4.46 -32.45
C ASN A 103 41.26 -2.94 -32.67
N GLN A 104 41.40 -2.21 -31.56
CA GLN A 104 42.74 -1.70 -31.22
C GLN A 104 42.97 -1.83 -29.71
N SER A 105 44.17 -2.28 -29.34
CA SER A 105 44.58 -2.55 -27.96
C SER A 105 45.61 -1.53 -27.49
N ILE A 106 45.55 -1.16 -26.21
CA ILE A 106 46.65 -0.54 -25.48
C ILE A 106 46.88 -1.43 -24.26
N GLU A 107 47.95 -2.22 -24.28
CA GLU A 107 48.37 -3.01 -23.13
C GLU A 107 49.11 -2.12 -22.14
N VAL A 108 48.69 -2.15 -20.88
CA VAL A 108 49.49 -1.68 -19.74
C VAL A 108 49.64 -2.86 -18.80
N THR A 109 50.87 -3.36 -18.65
CA THR A 109 51.16 -4.59 -17.92
C THR A 109 51.08 -4.38 -16.40
N PRO A 110 50.27 -5.16 -15.66
CA PRO A 110 50.15 -5.02 -14.21
C PRO A 110 51.26 -5.80 -13.50
N ASN A 111 52.34 -5.14 -13.07
CA ASN A 111 53.35 -5.80 -12.24
C ASN A 111 54.07 -4.88 -11.24
N THR A 112 53.34 -4.37 -10.24
CA THR A 112 53.90 -3.90 -8.96
C THR A 112 52.97 -4.30 -7.82
N ARG A 113 53.51 -4.99 -6.80
CA ARG A 113 52.82 -5.12 -5.51
C ARG A 113 53.04 -3.84 -4.73
N LEU A 114 51.96 -3.15 -4.36
CA LEU A 114 51.98 -2.11 -3.33
C LEU A 114 51.39 -2.68 -2.05
N SER A 115 52.19 -2.66 -0.98
CA SER A 115 51.87 -3.26 0.31
C SER A 115 52.01 -2.22 1.41
N ASP A 116 50.99 -1.38 1.59
CA ASP A 116 50.86 -0.60 2.81
C ASP A 116 49.42 -0.18 3.12
N ALA A 117 49.03 -0.23 4.40
CA ALA A 117 47.68 0.14 4.84
C ALA A 117 47.49 1.68 4.88
N SER A 118 48.60 2.41 5.03
CA SER A 118 48.67 3.87 4.99
C SER A 118 48.21 4.45 3.64
N GLU A 119 48.50 3.76 2.54
CA GLU A 119 48.24 4.22 1.18
C GLU A 119 46.76 4.08 0.78
N LYS A 120 46.08 3.00 1.22
CA LYS A 120 44.63 2.85 1.08
C LYS A 120 43.89 3.99 1.78
N LYS A 121 44.29 4.35 3.01
CA LYS A 121 43.66 5.44 3.76
C LYS A 121 43.79 6.79 3.04
N ARG A 122 44.99 7.12 2.55
CA ARG A 122 45.24 8.30 1.69
C ARG A 122 44.41 8.31 0.40
N THR A 123 44.14 7.15 -0.19
CA THR A 123 43.33 7.06 -1.41
C THR A 123 41.87 7.38 -1.11
N THR A 124 41.31 6.86 -0.02
CA THR A 124 39.95 7.20 0.43
C THR A 124 39.83 8.69 0.80
N GLU A 125 40.79 9.24 1.54
CA GLU A 125 40.83 10.67 1.91
C GLU A 125 40.88 11.57 0.66
N LYS A 126 41.69 11.23 -0.35
CA LYS A 126 41.74 11.96 -1.63
C LYS A 126 40.43 11.87 -2.43
N THR A 127 39.78 10.70 -2.45
CA THR A 127 38.48 10.55 -3.13
C THR A 127 37.40 11.41 -2.46
N ILE A 128 37.36 11.43 -1.12
CA ILE A 128 36.45 12.30 -0.35
C ILE A 128 36.74 13.78 -0.63
N GLN A 129 38.02 14.19 -0.65
CA GLN A 129 38.40 15.57 -0.99
C GLN A 129 38.04 15.96 -2.43
N SER A 130 38.13 15.02 -3.39
CA SER A 130 37.68 15.22 -4.77
C SER A 130 36.15 15.46 -4.87
N CYS A 131 35.35 14.70 -4.10
CA CYS A 131 33.93 14.93 -3.97
C CYS A 131 33.61 16.30 -3.34
N ILE A 132 34.36 16.71 -2.32
CA ILE A 132 34.20 18.02 -1.65
C ILE A 132 34.53 19.19 -2.60
N SER A 133 35.56 19.08 -3.44
CA SER A 133 35.85 20.13 -4.45
C SER A 133 34.72 20.31 -5.46
N ASN A 134 33.98 19.25 -5.80
CA ASN A 134 32.85 19.33 -6.74
C ASN A 134 31.58 19.91 -6.10
N LEU A 135 31.40 19.76 -4.78
CA LEU A 135 30.32 20.42 -4.03
C LEU A 135 30.53 21.94 -3.86
N SER A 136 31.71 22.46 -4.18
CA SER A 136 32.09 23.86 -3.96
C SER A 136 31.55 24.85 -5.01
N TYR A 137 30.74 24.39 -5.98
CA TYR A 137 30.31 25.18 -7.14
C TYR A 137 28.77 25.40 -7.27
N ALA A 138 28.01 25.18 -6.19
CA ALA A 138 26.61 25.59 -6.14
C ALA A 138 26.50 27.14 -6.02
N PRO A 139 25.82 27.84 -6.95
CA PRO A 139 25.70 29.29 -6.89
C PRO A 139 24.79 29.73 -5.72
N THR A 140 25.30 30.61 -4.86
CA THR A 140 24.57 31.09 -3.69
C THR A 140 23.53 32.15 -4.06
N VAL A 141 22.25 31.85 -3.85
CA VAL A 141 21.14 32.80 -4.01
C VAL A 141 21.13 33.77 -2.80
N PRO A 142 21.28 35.09 -2.99
CA PRO A 142 21.31 36.03 -1.86
C PRO A 142 19.89 36.35 -1.37
N GLY A 143 19.54 35.96 -0.13
CA GLY A 143 18.23 36.34 0.43
C GLY A 143 17.95 35.94 1.89
N TYR A 144 18.33 34.73 2.32
CA TYR A 144 17.82 34.14 3.57
C TYR A 144 18.88 33.96 4.67
N PRO A 145 18.63 34.46 5.90
CA PRO A 145 19.40 34.09 7.10
C PRO A 145 18.74 32.89 7.81
N LEU A 146 19.35 31.72 7.73
CA LEU A 146 18.96 30.53 8.50
C LEU A 146 19.93 30.31 9.67
N GLU A 147 19.59 30.81 10.86
CA GLU A 147 20.34 30.54 12.11
C GLU A 147 19.96 29.19 12.76
N HIS A 148 19.92 28.13 11.94
CA HIS A 148 20.15 26.77 12.44
C HIS A 148 21.52 26.32 11.94
N LYS A 149 22.45 26.16 12.89
CA LYS A 149 23.85 25.78 12.62
C LYS A 149 23.88 24.36 12.04
N LYS A 150 23.83 24.25 10.71
CA LYS A 150 24.12 22.99 10.00
C LYS A 150 25.46 22.46 10.54
N PRO A 151 25.56 21.17 10.91
CA PRO A 151 26.80 20.63 11.42
C PRO A 151 27.90 20.82 10.37
N SER A 152 29.09 21.23 10.81
CA SER A 152 30.23 21.34 9.90
C SER A 152 30.58 19.98 9.31
N ILE A 153 31.35 19.97 8.22
CA ILE A 153 31.84 18.70 7.64
C ILE A 153 32.70 17.95 8.67
N GLU A 154 33.37 18.65 9.58
CA GLU A 154 34.13 18.07 10.68
C GLU A 154 33.19 17.48 11.76
N GLU A 155 32.14 18.19 12.15
CA GLU A 155 31.11 17.70 13.09
C GLU A 155 30.40 16.44 12.54
N LEU A 156 30.14 16.37 11.22
CA LEU A 156 29.62 15.17 10.57
C LEU A 156 30.63 14.02 10.50
N LEU A 157 31.90 14.30 10.22
CA LEU A 157 32.96 13.28 10.20
C LEU A 157 33.23 12.70 11.59
N ASP A 158 33.18 13.51 12.65
CA ASP A 158 33.30 13.02 14.03
C ASP A 158 32.07 12.19 14.45
N ILE A 159 30.85 12.52 14.02
CA ILE A 159 29.66 11.66 14.23
C ILE A 159 29.81 10.30 13.53
N ILE A 160 30.25 10.28 12.26
CA ILE A 160 30.48 9.04 11.51
C ILE A 160 31.55 8.18 12.21
N LYS A 161 32.60 8.82 12.70
CA LYS A 161 33.71 8.17 13.41
C LYS A 161 33.30 7.67 14.79
N GLU A 162 32.47 8.40 15.55
CA GLU A 162 31.89 7.91 16.80
C GLU A 162 31.04 6.66 16.58
N GLN A 163 30.25 6.61 15.50
CA GLN A 163 29.48 5.39 15.16
C GLN A 163 30.39 4.22 14.76
N GLN A 164 31.47 4.47 14.02
CA GLN A 164 32.47 3.43 13.69
C GLN A 164 33.20 2.92 14.95
N ASP A 165 33.62 3.82 15.85
CA ASP A 165 34.25 3.46 17.12
C ASP A 165 33.28 2.70 18.05
N ARG A 166 31.99 3.05 18.07
CA ARG A 166 30.94 2.34 18.82
C ARG A 166 30.69 0.93 18.26
N LEU A 167 30.64 0.77 16.94
CA LEU A 167 30.58 -0.55 16.29
C LEU A 167 31.81 -1.40 16.66
N SER A 168 33.01 -0.84 16.53
CA SER A 168 34.26 -1.53 16.91
C SER A 168 34.31 -1.92 18.39
N GLN A 169 33.79 -1.09 19.29
CA GLN A 169 33.66 -1.43 20.72
C GLN A 169 32.63 -2.54 20.96
N GLN A 170 31.54 -2.57 20.20
CA GLN A 170 30.49 -3.58 20.30
C GLN A 170 30.99 -4.95 19.78
N GLU A 171 31.75 -4.97 18.68
CA GLU A 171 32.47 -6.14 18.18
C GLU A 171 33.52 -6.63 19.19
N ALA A 172 34.36 -5.75 19.74
CA ALA A 172 35.35 -6.11 20.75
C ALA A 172 34.71 -6.70 22.03
N LYS A 173 33.55 -6.19 22.43
CA LYS A 173 32.78 -6.70 23.58
C LYS A 173 32.16 -8.08 23.28
N LEU A 174 31.64 -8.29 22.07
CA LEU A 174 31.20 -9.61 21.58
C LEU A 174 32.35 -10.63 21.56
N LYS A 175 33.55 -10.20 21.15
CA LYS A 175 34.75 -11.05 21.10
C LYS A 175 35.23 -11.44 22.51
N SER A 176 35.32 -10.45 23.41
CA SER A 176 35.62 -10.68 24.83
C SER A 176 34.62 -11.63 25.51
N GLN A 177 33.34 -11.63 25.10
CA GLN A 177 32.33 -12.56 25.60
C GLN A 177 32.48 -13.98 25.02
N GLN A 178 33.03 -14.13 23.81
CA GLN A 178 33.38 -15.43 23.24
C GLN A 178 34.63 -16.02 23.90
N ASP A 179 35.67 -15.20 24.13
CA ASP A 179 36.91 -15.62 24.78
C ASP A 179 36.66 -16.11 26.23
N GLN A 180 35.73 -15.48 26.96
CA GLN A 180 35.31 -15.93 28.31
C GLN A 180 34.53 -17.25 28.34
N ILE A 181 33.97 -17.69 27.20
CA ILE A 181 33.30 -19.00 27.07
C ILE A 181 34.32 -20.10 26.74
N GLY A 182 35.48 -19.74 26.15
CA GLY A 182 36.50 -20.68 25.70
C GLY A 182 37.39 -21.32 26.78
N THR A 183 37.23 -20.97 28.06
CA THR A 183 38.13 -21.41 29.15
C THR A 183 37.59 -22.55 30.03
N LEU A 184 36.66 -23.37 29.51
CA LEU A 184 36.09 -24.54 30.21
C LEU A 184 35.99 -25.79 29.32
N SER A 185 37.14 -26.33 28.91
CA SER A 185 37.25 -27.71 28.38
C SER A 185 38.58 -28.37 28.75
N ASP A 186 38.52 -29.68 29.02
CA ASP A 186 39.59 -30.50 29.63
C ASP A 186 40.68 -30.88 28.59
N PRO A 187 41.98 -30.96 28.94
CA PRO A 187 43.05 -31.15 27.96
C PRO A 187 43.39 -32.64 27.74
N ASN A 188 42.65 -33.32 26.86
CA ASN A 188 43.05 -34.61 26.28
C ASN A 188 42.41 -34.84 24.89
N GLU A 189 43.14 -34.53 23.82
CA GLU A 189 43.35 -35.40 22.64
C GLU A 189 44.24 -34.68 21.60
N ASP A 190 45.36 -35.31 21.21
CA ASP A 190 46.29 -34.79 20.21
C ASP A 190 45.74 -34.97 18.79
N LEU A 191 45.62 -33.90 18.00
CA LEU A 191 45.49 -33.98 16.54
C LEU A 191 46.44 -33.02 15.82
N ASN A 192 47.05 -33.56 14.75
CA ASN A 192 48.27 -33.03 14.14
C ASN A 192 47.99 -31.89 13.14
N TYR A 193 48.71 -30.78 13.27
CA TYR A 193 48.36 -29.47 12.69
C TYR A 193 49.15 -29.08 11.43
N GLU A 194 49.48 -30.04 10.54
CA GLU A 194 50.37 -29.78 9.39
C GLU A 194 49.88 -30.23 8.00
N SER A 195 48.56 -30.22 7.77
CA SER A 195 48.02 -30.42 6.41
C SER A 195 46.68 -29.72 6.15
N LEU A 196 46.70 -28.41 5.86
CA LEU A 196 45.66 -27.69 5.08
C LEU A 196 46.05 -26.21 4.79
N ARG A 197 46.97 -25.99 3.84
CA ARG A 197 47.19 -24.69 3.18
C ARG A 197 47.32 -24.86 1.67
N LYS A 198 46.18 -24.77 0.95
CA LYS A 198 46.04 -24.50 -0.50
C LYS A 198 44.58 -24.72 -0.94
N VAL A 199 43.83 -23.63 -1.14
CA VAL A 199 42.87 -23.46 -2.24
C VAL A 199 42.92 -21.97 -2.61
N GLU A 200 42.79 -21.64 -3.88
CA GLU A 200 42.86 -20.26 -4.40
C GLU A 200 41.45 -19.73 -4.69
N HIS A 201 41.27 -18.40 -4.64
CA HIS A 201 39.99 -17.78 -5.01
C HIS A 201 39.76 -17.85 -6.52
N SER A 202 38.59 -18.34 -6.94
CA SER A 202 38.06 -18.17 -8.30
C SER A 202 36.67 -17.53 -8.27
N SER A 203 36.41 -16.65 -9.24
CA SER A 203 35.17 -15.87 -9.36
C SER A 203 34.08 -16.65 -10.09
N CYS A 204 32.82 -16.43 -9.69
CA CYS A 204 31.62 -16.98 -10.33
C CYS A 204 31.44 -16.54 -11.81
N PRO A 205 31.05 -17.46 -12.71
CA PRO A 205 30.24 -17.15 -13.88
C PRO A 205 28.97 -18.03 -14.00
N PHE A 206 28.14 -17.70 -14.99
CA PHE A 206 26.73 -18.11 -15.13
C PHE A 206 26.46 -19.47 -15.82
N HIS A 207 25.32 -20.08 -15.43
CA HIS A 207 24.39 -20.91 -16.23
C HIS A 207 24.80 -22.26 -16.86
N SER A 208 23.88 -23.23 -16.70
CA SER A 208 23.46 -24.25 -17.68
C SER A 208 24.42 -25.37 -18.09
N SER A 209 24.07 -26.63 -17.77
CA SER A 209 23.60 -27.59 -18.78
C SER A 209 23.23 -28.97 -18.18
N LEU A 210 22.63 -29.83 -19.02
CA LEU A 210 22.50 -31.30 -18.85
C LEU A 210 21.57 -31.86 -17.75
N TYR A 211 20.26 -31.76 -18.00
CA TYR A 211 19.38 -32.92 -17.73
C TYR A 211 19.86 -34.12 -18.57
N LYS A 212 20.15 -35.27 -17.93
CA LYS A 212 19.88 -36.63 -18.45
C LYS A 212 20.28 -37.74 -17.47
N ASN A 213 19.27 -38.43 -16.93
CA ASN A 213 19.12 -39.90 -16.85
C ASN A 213 18.31 -40.29 -15.60
N VAL A 214 17.12 -40.84 -15.82
CA VAL A 214 16.28 -41.48 -14.79
C VAL A 214 16.34 -42.99 -14.99
N PRO A 215 16.75 -43.76 -13.97
CA PRO A 215 16.36 -45.15 -13.82
C PRO A 215 15.16 -45.23 -12.87
N GLN A 216 14.03 -45.80 -13.33
CA GLN A 216 12.95 -46.21 -12.43
C GLN A 216 13.33 -47.55 -11.75
N ASN A 217 13.06 -47.69 -10.45
CA ASN A 217 12.68 -48.98 -9.87
C ASN A 217 12.00 -48.82 -8.50
N ASN A 218 11.21 -49.85 -8.14
CA ASN A 218 10.07 -49.76 -7.23
C ASN A 218 10.39 -49.78 -5.72
N SER A 219 9.45 -49.21 -4.96
CA SER A 219 8.85 -49.69 -3.69
C SER A 219 9.71 -49.98 -2.44
N GLU A 220 9.31 -49.32 -1.35
CA GLU A 220 9.28 -49.81 0.03
C GLU A 220 10.60 -50.23 0.71
N ASP A 221 11.23 -49.29 1.42
CA ASP A 221 11.38 -49.42 2.89
C ASP A 221 11.61 -48.04 3.56
N VAL A 222 11.30 -47.90 4.85
CA VAL A 222 11.35 -46.61 5.58
C VAL A 222 12.37 -46.63 6.72
N LYS A 223 13.52 -45.95 6.54
CA LYS A 223 14.27 -45.23 7.62
C LYS A 223 15.47 -44.39 7.13
N LYS A 224 15.42 -43.09 7.50
CA LYS A 224 16.50 -42.21 8.04
C LYS A 224 17.83 -42.00 7.28
N GLN A 225 18.10 -40.71 7.01
CA GLN A 225 19.41 -40.03 6.91
C GLN A 225 20.29 -40.42 5.69
N LYS A 226 20.89 -39.49 4.95
CA LYS A 226 21.28 -38.10 5.27
C LYS A 226 20.84 -37.10 4.17
N HIS A 227 20.72 -35.82 4.55
CA HIS A 227 21.04 -34.71 3.66
C HIS A 227 22.40 -34.15 4.08
N GLU A 228 23.34 -34.05 3.15
CA GLU A 228 24.63 -33.42 3.40
C GLU A 228 24.48 -31.90 3.24
N VAL A 229 24.89 -31.16 4.27
CA VAL A 229 24.92 -29.69 4.23
C VAL A 229 26.23 -29.28 3.58
N GLU A 230 26.16 -28.55 2.47
CA GLU A 230 27.34 -28.04 1.77
C GLU A 230 27.95 -26.86 2.54
N TYR A 231 29.23 -26.95 2.89
CA TYR A 231 29.92 -25.96 3.73
C TYR A 231 30.53 -24.83 2.88
N LEU A 232 30.05 -23.60 3.08
CA LEU A 232 30.66 -22.41 2.46
C LEU A 232 31.84 -21.89 3.28
N ALA A 233 33.02 -21.85 2.67
CA ALA A 233 34.32 -21.66 3.33
C ALA A 233 34.72 -20.20 3.63
N THR A 234 33.74 -19.32 3.92
CA THR A 234 33.98 -17.90 4.24
C THR A 234 33.26 -17.52 5.53
N GLY A 235 33.96 -17.64 6.65
CA GLY A 235 33.35 -17.44 7.97
C GLY A 235 33.10 -15.96 8.29
N GLU A 236 31.86 -15.50 8.11
CA GLU A 236 31.11 -14.76 9.14
C GLU A 236 29.64 -14.49 8.76
N LYS A 237 28.73 -15.23 9.41
CA LYS A 237 27.46 -14.75 10.01
C LYS A 237 26.75 -15.91 10.71
N LYS A 238 26.18 -15.67 11.90
CA LYS A 238 25.42 -16.71 12.63
C LYS A 238 24.00 -16.85 12.07
N ASN A 239 23.87 -17.54 10.94
CA ASN A 239 22.60 -18.14 10.57
C ASN A 239 22.32 -19.28 11.55
N LEU A 240 21.44 -19.05 12.52
CA LEU A 240 20.90 -20.11 13.36
C LEU A 240 20.08 -21.05 12.47
N LEU A 241 20.62 -22.23 12.20
CA LEU A 241 19.86 -23.37 11.67
C LEU A 241 18.87 -23.83 12.76
N LEU A 242 17.71 -23.16 12.80
CA LEU A 242 16.64 -23.42 13.76
C LEU A 242 16.06 -24.82 13.50
N SER A 243 16.45 -25.77 14.34
CA SER A 243 16.13 -27.19 14.24
C SER A 243 14.65 -27.44 14.01
N GLU A 244 14.31 -28.33 13.09
CA GLU A 244 12.93 -28.68 12.74
C GLU A 244 12.16 -29.36 13.90
N THR A 245 12.90 -29.90 14.87
CA THR A 245 12.40 -30.63 16.04
C THR A 245 12.05 -29.71 17.20
N ILE A 246 10.76 -29.39 17.31
CA ILE A 246 10.02 -29.24 18.57
C ILE A 246 8.52 -29.42 18.29
N ASP A 247 8.06 -28.86 17.17
CA ASP A 247 6.62 -28.67 16.94
C ASP A 247 6.02 -29.62 15.90
N GLN A 248 5.85 -30.89 16.28
CA GLN A 248 5.09 -31.89 15.50
C GLN A 248 3.59 -31.91 15.83
N ASN A 249 3.14 -31.17 16.87
CA ASN A 249 1.78 -31.27 17.40
C ASN A 249 0.88 -30.07 17.06
N MET A 250 1.43 -28.90 16.74
CA MET A 250 0.63 -27.77 16.25
C MET A 250 0.15 -28.01 14.80
N PRO A 251 -1.14 -27.79 14.49
CA PRO A 251 -1.63 -27.74 13.12
C PRO A 251 -0.97 -26.56 12.39
N ARG A 252 -0.11 -26.84 11.41
CA ARG A 252 0.45 -25.83 10.51
C ARG A 252 -0.44 -25.76 9.27
N HIS A 253 -1.20 -24.67 9.12
CA HIS A 253 -1.92 -24.43 7.88
C HIS A 253 -0.95 -23.83 6.84
N GLU A 254 -0.96 -24.38 5.62
CA GLU A 254 -0.09 -23.91 4.53
C GLU A 254 -0.49 -22.50 4.10
N VAL A 255 0.48 -21.60 3.92
CA VAL A 255 0.24 -20.23 3.44
C VAL A 255 -0.10 -20.15 1.94
N GLY A 256 -0.47 -21.29 1.34
CA GLY A 256 -0.86 -21.43 -0.07
C GLY A 256 0.31 -21.64 -1.05
N CYS A 257 1.56 -21.48 -0.63
CA CYS A 257 2.74 -21.80 -1.44
C CYS A 257 2.86 -23.31 -1.69
N THR A 258 3.42 -23.69 -2.83
CA THR A 258 3.76 -25.08 -3.17
C THR A 258 5.30 -25.25 -3.21
N PRO A 259 5.83 -26.47 -3.34
CA PRO A 259 7.27 -26.69 -3.60
C PRO A 259 7.78 -26.10 -4.93
N HIS A 260 6.90 -25.52 -5.76
CA HIS A 260 7.23 -24.94 -7.07
C HIS A 260 6.84 -23.46 -7.20
N GLU A 261 5.93 -22.95 -6.35
CA GLU A 261 5.33 -21.62 -6.48
C GLU A 261 5.21 -20.90 -5.13
N CYS A 262 5.76 -19.68 -5.04
CA CYS A 262 5.68 -18.85 -3.84
C CYS A 262 4.52 -17.84 -3.92
N HIS A 263 3.44 -18.12 -3.20
CA HIS A 263 2.29 -17.21 -3.03
C HIS A 263 2.48 -16.18 -1.90
N GLY A 264 3.73 -15.96 -1.46
CA GLY A 264 4.07 -15.09 -0.32
C GLY A 264 3.66 -13.62 -0.48
N ALA A 265 3.57 -13.12 -1.72
CA ALA A 265 3.18 -11.74 -2.02
C ALA A 265 1.67 -11.52 -2.19
N LEU A 266 0.84 -12.56 -2.16
CA LEU A 266 -0.63 -12.39 -2.30
C LEU A 266 -1.23 -11.74 -1.03
N MET A 267 -2.14 -10.79 -1.23
CA MET A 267 -2.87 -10.18 -0.11
C MET A 267 -3.79 -11.19 0.58
N GLU A 268 -4.58 -11.92 -0.20
CA GLU A 268 -5.30 -13.12 0.25
C GLU A 268 -4.42 -14.35 0.01
N LYS A 269 -4.15 -15.13 1.07
CA LYS A 269 -3.35 -16.36 1.01
C LYS A 269 -4.27 -17.54 1.29
N LYS A 270 -4.14 -18.67 0.57
CA LYS A 270 -5.13 -19.76 0.62
C LYS A 270 -5.35 -20.34 2.04
N GLY A 271 -4.32 -20.42 2.88
CA GLY A 271 -4.46 -20.80 4.30
C GLY A 271 -5.06 -19.72 5.21
N PHE A 272 -5.06 -18.45 4.77
CA PHE A 272 -5.76 -17.32 5.39
C PHE A 272 -7.12 -17.07 4.69
N GLY A 273 -7.79 -18.13 4.23
CA GLY A 273 -9.11 -18.01 3.58
C GLY A 273 -10.12 -17.29 4.47
N ARG A 274 -10.92 -16.41 3.85
CA ARG A 274 -12.03 -15.70 4.49
C ARG A 274 -13.02 -16.70 5.10
N VAL A 275 -13.30 -16.60 6.39
CA VAL A 275 -14.29 -17.44 7.09
C VAL A 275 -15.70 -17.07 6.64
N ALA A 276 -16.53 -18.06 6.32
CA ALA A 276 -17.93 -17.87 5.91
C ALA A 276 -18.90 -18.35 6.98
N ASN A 277 -20.14 -17.85 6.95
CA ASN A 277 -21.27 -18.29 7.75
C ASN A 277 -21.48 -19.82 7.60
N ALA A 278 -21.35 -20.35 6.39
CA ALA A 278 -21.48 -21.79 6.12
C ALA A 278 -20.35 -22.67 6.71
N ASP A 279 -19.25 -22.09 7.18
CA ASP A 279 -18.15 -22.86 7.75
C ASP A 279 -18.55 -23.56 9.06
N SER A 280 -18.11 -24.81 9.18
CA SER A 280 -18.32 -25.70 10.31
C SER A 280 -17.07 -26.54 10.60
N LEU A 281 -16.92 -27.01 11.83
CA LEU A 281 -15.75 -27.76 12.31
C LEU A 281 -16.19 -29.00 13.08
N SER A 282 -15.75 -30.20 12.66
CA SER A 282 -16.19 -31.45 13.27
C SER A 282 -15.95 -31.50 14.79
N GLN A 283 -16.84 -32.17 15.53
CA GLN A 283 -16.70 -32.34 16.99
C GLN A 283 -15.33 -32.91 17.37
N GLN A 284 -14.82 -33.88 16.61
CA GLN A 284 -13.49 -34.47 16.83
C GLN A 284 -12.37 -33.42 16.68
N THR A 285 -12.36 -32.66 15.59
CA THR A 285 -11.35 -31.61 15.36
C THR A 285 -11.44 -30.51 16.42
N ARG A 286 -12.65 -30.18 16.88
CA ARG A 286 -12.89 -29.21 17.96
C ARG A 286 -12.35 -29.70 19.30
N ILE A 287 -12.55 -30.97 19.64
CA ILE A 287 -11.97 -31.59 20.85
C ILE A 287 -10.43 -31.56 20.78
N GLU A 288 -9.85 -31.83 19.61
CA GLU A 288 -8.39 -31.76 19.41
C GLU A 288 -7.84 -30.33 19.54
N GLU A 289 -8.47 -29.34 18.90
CA GLU A 289 -8.06 -27.94 19.00
C GLU A 289 -8.25 -27.37 20.41
N ALA A 290 -9.40 -27.64 21.05
CA ALA A 290 -9.65 -27.25 22.43
C ALA A 290 -8.64 -27.89 23.39
N THR A 291 -8.31 -29.16 23.20
CA THR A 291 -7.30 -29.86 24.02
C THR A 291 -5.92 -29.25 23.86
N LYS A 292 -5.51 -28.88 22.64
CA LYS A 292 -4.23 -28.20 22.40
C LYS A 292 -4.20 -26.80 23.02
N PHE A 293 -5.25 -26.01 22.80
CA PHE A 293 -5.38 -24.67 23.35
C PHE A 293 -5.36 -24.67 24.89
N LEU A 294 -6.17 -25.52 25.54
CA LEU A 294 -6.26 -25.58 26.99
C LEU A 294 -4.96 -26.11 27.62
N ARG A 295 -4.20 -26.97 26.94
CA ARG A 295 -2.86 -27.40 27.39
C ARG A 295 -1.84 -26.26 27.30
N GLN A 296 -1.83 -25.47 26.22
CA GLN A 296 -0.97 -24.29 26.13
C GLN A 296 -1.36 -23.21 27.17
N TYR A 297 -2.66 -23.00 27.41
CA TYR A 297 -3.14 -22.12 28.48
C TYR A 297 -2.66 -22.61 29.86
N ALA A 298 -2.80 -23.90 30.16
CA ALA A 298 -2.32 -24.49 31.40
C ALA A 298 -0.79 -24.31 31.59
N GLU A 299 -0.01 -24.47 30.52
CA GLU A 299 1.45 -24.37 30.53
C GLU A 299 1.96 -22.93 30.65
N GLU A 300 1.46 -21.99 29.83
CA GLU A 300 1.94 -20.60 29.82
C GLU A 300 1.39 -19.75 30.98
N THR A 301 0.36 -20.19 31.71
CA THR A 301 -0.22 -19.47 32.86
C THR A 301 -0.09 -20.17 34.21
N GLY A 302 0.06 -21.50 34.23
CA GLY A 302 0.02 -22.31 35.45
C GLY A 302 -1.38 -22.42 36.11
N TYR A 303 -2.44 -21.87 35.50
CA TYR A 303 -3.75 -21.60 36.14
C TYR A 303 -4.38 -22.80 36.88
N PHE A 304 -4.33 -24.01 36.30
CA PHE A 304 -4.90 -25.19 36.94
C PHE A 304 -4.07 -25.72 38.13
N GLY A 305 -2.76 -25.42 38.17
CA GLY A 305 -1.81 -25.85 39.22
C GLY A 305 -1.51 -27.36 39.28
N ASN A 306 -2.39 -28.22 38.76
CA ASN A 306 -2.18 -29.67 38.65
C ASN A 306 -2.87 -30.27 37.40
N GLU A 307 -2.48 -31.50 37.06
CA GLU A 307 -3.04 -32.21 35.90
C GLU A 307 -4.47 -32.74 36.13
N GLU A 308 -4.90 -32.91 37.39
CA GLU A 308 -6.24 -33.39 37.73
C GLU A 308 -7.32 -32.39 37.31
N LYS A 309 -7.23 -31.13 37.75
CA LYS A 309 -8.14 -30.04 37.35
C LYS A 309 -8.14 -29.77 35.85
N MET A 310 -6.96 -29.91 35.22
CA MET A 310 -6.84 -29.81 33.77
C MET A 310 -7.62 -30.93 33.06
N ASN A 311 -7.51 -32.16 33.54
CA ASN A 311 -8.29 -33.29 33.03
C ASN A 311 -9.80 -33.16 33.36
N GLU A 312 -10.19 -32.51 34.45
CA GLU A 312 -11.60 -32.13 34.70
C GLU A 312 -12.12 -31.12 33.67
N ARG A 313 -11.37 -30.05 33.37
CA ARG A 313 -11.74 -29.07 32.33
C ARG A 313 -11.84 -29.72 30.96
N LEU A 314 -10.88 -30.58 30.59
CA LEU A 314 -10.92 -31.36 29.34
C LEU A 314 -12.13 -32.29 29.27
N LYS A 315 -12.47 -33.00 30.35
CA LYS A 315 -13.67 -33.87 30.41
C LYS A 315 -14.94 -33.04 30.21
N LYS A 316 -15.06 -31.89 30.89
CA LYS A 316 -16.22 -30.99 30.71
C LYS A 316 -16.31 -30.52 29.26
N VAL A 317 -15.24 -29.95 28.71
CA VAL A 317 -15.21 -29.42 27.32
C VAL A 317 -15.50 -30.52 26.30
N THR A 318 -15.01 -31.74 26.50
CA THR A 318 -15.35 -32.89 25.65
C THR A 318 -16.84 -33.23 25.73
N SER A 319 -17.44 -33.18 26.93
CA SER A 319 -18.87 -33.41 27.10
C SER A 319 -19.71 -32.29 26.48
N ASP A 320 -19.33 -31.03 26.69
CA ASP A 320 -19.97 -29.85 26.10
C ASP A 320 -19.99 -30.00 24.56
N ILE A 321 -18.85 -30.28 23.93
CA ILE A 321 -18.74 -30.44 22.47
C ILE A 321 -19.57 -31.64 21.96
N MET A 322 -19.60 -32.76 22.69
CA MET A 322 -20.36 -33.95 22.29
C MET A 322 -21.88 -33.76 22.40
N CYS A 323 -22.36 -32.99 23.37
CA CYS A 323 -23.78 -32.73 23.59
C CYS A 323 -24.31 -31.54 22.79
N ASP A 324 -23.63 -30.40 22.86
CA ASP A 324 -24.08 -29.11 22.35
C ASP A 324 -23.36 -28.69 21.05
N GLY A 325 -22.49 -29.57 20.52
CA GLY A 325 -21.65 -29.31 19.34
C GLY A 325 -20.47 -28.36 19.59
N THR A 326 -20.43 -27.64 20.72
CA THR A 326 -19.44 -26.61 21.03
C THR A 326 -19.17 -26.50 22.53
N TYR A 327 -18.26 -25.62 22.94
CA TYR A 327 -18.04 -25.29 24.35
C TYR A 327 -17.89 -23.78 24.53
N VAL A 328 -17.84 -23.33 25.79
CA VAL A 328 -17.66 -21.91 26.16
C VAL A 328 -16.38 -21.74 26.96
N HIS A 329 -15.57 -20.76 26.58
CA HIS A 329 -14.37 -20.33 27.29
C HIS A 329 -14.70 -19.62 28.62
N THR A 330 -13.86 -19.76 29.64
CA THR A 330 -13.88 -18.81 30.77
C THR A 330 -13.36 -17.43 30.31
N PRO A 331 -13.59 -16.34 31.07
CA PRO A 331 -13.06 -15.02 30.72
C PRO A 331 -11.52 -15.01 30.60
N GLU A 332 -10.83 -15.77 31.46
CA GLU A 332 -9.37 -15.85 31.50
C GLU A 332 -8.82 -16.65 30.31
N GLU A 333 -9.47 -17.76 29.95
CA GLU A 333 -9.18 -18.51 28.73
C GLU A 333 -9.40 -17.64 27.48
N LEU A 334 -10.49 -16.85 27.43
CA LEU A 334 -10.79 -15.97 26.31
C LEU A 334 -9.76 -14.84 26.17
N GLU A 335 -9.41 -14.18 27.28
CA GLU A 335 -8.41 -13.10 27.29
C GLU A 335 -7.04 -13.61 26.83
N PHE A 336 -6.61 -14.78 27.33
CA PHE A 336 -5.40 -15.44 26.88
C PHE A 336 -5.47 -15.80 25.38
N GLY A 337 -6.60 -16.32 24.91
CA GLY A 337 -6.84 -16.65 23.51
C GLY A 337 -6.69 -15.46 22.56
N CYS A 338 -7.27 -14.30 22.92
CA CYS A 338 -7.13 -13.05 22.14
C CYS A 338 -5.69 -12.50 22.15
N ARG A 339 -5.00 -12.51 23.31
CA ARG A 339 -3.59 -12.11 23.43
C ARG A 339 -2.67 -13.01 22.59
N LEU A 340 -2.90 -14.32 22.63
CA LEU A 340 -2.15 -15.30 21.87
C LEU A 340 -2.44 -15.22 20.36
N ALA A 341 -3.68 -14.93 19.96
CA ALA A 341 -4.03 -14.64 18.56
C ALA A 341 -3.28 -13.41 18.02
N TRP A 342 -3.10 -12.36 18.83
CA TRP A 342 -2.30 -11.20 18.43
C TRP A 342 -0.81 -11.57 18.32
N ARG A 343 -0.24 -12.25 19.32
CA ARG A 343 1.14 -12.79 19.30
C ARG A 343 1.42 -13.68 18.07
N ASN A 344 0.43 -14.43 17.60
CA ASN A 344 0.49 -15.28 16.42
C ASN A 344 0.24 -14.56 15.08
N SER A 345 -0.19 -13.29 15.09
CA SER A 345 -0.58 -12.56 13.87
C SER A 345 0.62 -12.10 13.05
N GLY A 346 1.09 -12.96 12.14
CA GLY A 346 2.32 -12.77 11.36
C GLY A 346 2.47 -11.45 10.58
N ARG A 347 1.36 -10.76 10.28
CA ARG A 347 1.32 -9.45 9.59
C ARG A 347 1.41 -8.23 10.51
N CYS A 348 1.32 -8.41 11.83
CA CYS A 348 1.37 -7.29 12.78
C CYS A 348 2.79 -7.03 13.27
N ILE A 349 3.26 -5.78 13.15
CA ILE A 349 4.57 -5.34 13.63
C ILE A 349 4.57 -5.09 15.15
N MET A 350 3.48 -4.54 15.70
CA MET A 350 3.36 -4.13 17.12
C MET A 350 3.12 -5.29 18.11
N ARG A 351 3.68 -6.49 17.87
CA ARG A 351 3.38 -7.69 18.68
C ARG A 351 4.10 -7.77 20.03
N LYS A 352 5.13 -6.94 20.30
CA LYS A 352 5.82 -6.90 21.60
C LYS A 352 4.87 -6.59 22.77
N VAL A 353 3.79 -5.85 22.50
CA VAL A 353 2.75 -5.48 23.48
C VAL A 353 1.53 -6.40 23.47
N SER A 354 1.58 -7.54 22.78
CA SER A 354 0.42 -8.43 22.57
C SER A 354 -0.28 -8.93 23.84
N PHE A 355 0.46 -9.06 24.95
CA PHE A 355 -0.08 -9.46 26.25
C PHE A 355 -0.56 -8.30 27.13
N SER A 356 -0.53 -7.06 26.63
CA SER A 356 -1.17 -5.89 27.28
C SER A 356 -2.59 -5.60 26.75
N LEU A 357 -3.09 -6.39 25.79
CA LEU A 357 -4.46 -6.30 25.28
C LEU A 357 -5.47 -6.47 26.42
N GLU A 358 -6.40 -5.54 26.56
CA GLU A 358 -7.47 -5.57 27.57
C GLU A 358 -8.78 -6.12 26.94
N LEU A 359 -9.40 -7.11 27.58
CA LEU A 359 -10.65 -7.74 27.10
C LEU A 359 -11.90 -7.05 27.68
N ARG A 360 -12.87 -6.75 26.81
CA ARG A 360 -14.28 -6.54 27.15
C ARG A 360 -15.09 -7.78 26.74
N ASP A 361 -15.69 -8.46 27.71
CA ASP A 361 -16.49 -9.67 27.47
C ASP A 361 -17.96 -9.31 27.16
N CYS A 362 -18.23 -9.05 25.88
CA CYS A 362 -19.53 -8.69 25.35
C CYS A 362 -20.34 -9.93 24.88
N ARG A 363 -19.95 -11.16 25.26
CA ARG A 363 -20.58 -12.41 24.77
C ARG A 363 -22.07 -12.58 25.15
N HIS A 364 -22.53 -11.78 26.10
CA HIS A 364 -23.91 -11.73 26.60
C HIS A 364 -24.81 -10.74 25.82
N ILE A 365 -24.25 -9.99 24.85
CA ILE A 365 -24.97 -8.99 24.07
C ILE A 365 -25.62 -9.63 22.83
N THR A 366 -26.94 -9.47 22.71
CA THR A 366 -27.75 -10.06 21.61
C THR A 366 -28.38 -9.03 20.67
N THR A 367 -28.48 -7.75 21.06
CA THR A 367 -29.07 -6.69 20.21
C THR A 367 -28.00 -5.86 19.51
N ALA A 368 -28.25 -5.43 18.27
CA ALA A 368 -27.37 -4.53 17.54
C ALA A 368 -27.23 -3.16 18.20
N TYR A 369 -28.24 -2.69 18.95
CA TYR A 369 -28.18 -1.42 19.68
C TYR A 369 -27.25 -1.50 20.89
N ASP A 370 -27.29 -2.60 21.65
CA ASP A 370 -26.36 -2.78 22.77
C ASP A 370 -24.94 -3.11 22.25
N CYS A 371 -24.81 -3.74 21.09
CA CYS A 371 -23.52 -3.83 20.38
C CYS A 371 -22.97 -2.45 20.00
N PHE A 372 -23.80 -1.57 19.42
CA PHE A 372 -23.42 -0.17 19.15
C PHE A 372 -22.93 0.53 20.41
N ARG A 373 -23.65 0.40 21.54
CA ARG A 373 -23.23 0.98 22.82
C ARG A 373 -21.89 0.44 23.32
N GLU A 374 -21.68 -0.87 23.27
CA GLU A 374 -20.39 -1.50 23.61
C GLU A 374 -19.26 -1.06 22.67
N CYS A 375 -19.55 -0.79 21.39
CA CYS A 375 -18.58 -0.21 20.46
C CYS A 375 -18.22 1.24 20.84
N MET A 376 -19.20 2.08 21.21
CA MET A 376 -18.92 3.47 21.61
C MET A 376 -18.10 3.52 22.92
N ASP A 377 -18.42 2.65 23.88
CA ASP A 377 -17.66 2.57 25.13
C ASP A 377 -16.29 1.89 24.96
N HIS A 378 -16.12 1.03 23.95
CA HIS A 378 -14.80 0.58 23.48
C HIS A 378 -13.98 1.77 22.93
N LEU A 379 -14.54 2.57 22.01
CA LEU A 379 -13.85 3.73 21.42
C LEU A 379 -13.38 4.73 22.48
N ARG A 380 -14.27 5.12 23.40
CA ARG A 380 -13.97 6.01 24.53
C ARG A 380 -12.85 5.46 25.43
N TYR A 381 -12.98 4.19 25.82
CA TYR A 381 -12.07 3.53 26.76
C TYR A 381 -10.68 3.29 26.15
N ALA A 382 -10.61 2.86 24.89
CA ALA A 382 -9.37 2.63 24.17
C ALA A 382 -8.64 3.95 23.84
N THR A 383 -9.37 5.03 23.54
CA THR A 383 -8.79 6.36 23.27
C THR A 383 -8.06 6.93 24.50
N ASN A 384 -8.58 6.70 25.72
CA ASN A 384 -7.88 6.97 26.99
C ASN A 384 -7.22 8.36 27.07
N GLY A 385 -7.94 9.41 26.67
CA GLY A 385 -7.47 10.80 26.67
C GLY A 385 -6.30 11.10 25.71
N GLY A 386 -6.01 10.19 24.77
CA GLY A 386 -4.90 10.24 23.82
C GLY A 386 -3.81 9.21 24.08
N ALA A 387 -3.70 8.70 25.31
CA ALA A 387 -2.77 7.64 25.68
C ALA A 387 -3.33 6.26 25.31
N VAL A 388 -3.50 6.03 23.99
CA VAL A 388 -4.25 4.90 23.42
C VAL A 388 -3.84 3.55 24.01
N LYS A 389 -4.84 2.79 24.47
CA LYS A 389 -4.73 1.40 24.95
C LYS A 389 -5.07 0.40 23.84
N PRO A 390 -4.46 -0.79 23.80
CA PRO A 390 -4.95 -1.89 22.97
C PRO A 390 -6.11 -2.62 23.67
N VAL A 391 -7.29 -2.63 23.05
CA VAL A 391 -8.52 -3.21 23.60
C VAL A 391 -9.15 -4.16 22.59
N ILE A 392 -9.86 -5.19 23.05
CA ILE A 392 -10.77 -6.01 22.24
C ILE A 392 -12.12 -6.17 22.94
N SER A 393 -13.21 -5.96 22.20
CA SER A 393 -14.56 -6.38 22.64
C SER A 393 -14.93 -7.67 21.93
N VAL A 394 -15.32 -8.73 22.66
CA VAL A 394 -15.69 -10.02 22.06
C VAL A 394 -17.18 -10.30 22.25
N PHE A 395 -17.92 -10.42 21.15
CA PHE A 395 -19.35 -10.77 21.15
C PHE A 395 -19.56 -12.30 21.11
N SER A 396 -20.81 -12.75 21.08
CA SER A 396 -21.19 -14.17 21.06
C SER A 396 -20.43 -15.00 20.01
N GLN A 397 -20.06 -16.24 20.33
CA GLN A 397 -19.46 -17.15 19.35
C GLN A 397 -20.38 -17.48 18.17
N LYS A 398 -19.76 -17.74 17.01
CA LYS A 398 -20.42 -18.21 15.79
C LYS A 398 -20.87 -19.68 15.95
N PRO A 399 -22.14 -20.02 15.67
CA PRO A 399 -22.57 -21.42 15.52
C PRO A 399 -22.10 -22.03 14.19
N ASP A 400 -21.97 -23.35 14.15
CA ASP A 400 -21.62 -24.07 12.91
C ASP A 400 -22.65 -23.86 11.81
N GLY A 401 -22.18 -23.55 10.59
CA GLY A 401 -23.06 -23.33 9.43
C GLY A 401 -23.95 -22.09 9.51
N MET A 402 -23.86 -21.27 10.57
CA MET A 402 -24.65 -20.05 10.77
C MET A 402 -23.77 -18.83 11.05
N SER A 403 -24.33 -17.63 10.95
CA SER A 403 -23.67 -16.40 11.44
C SER A 403 -23.69 -16.30 12.96
N ALA A 404 -22.74 -15.55 13.54
CA ALA A 404 -22.80 -15.14 14.95
C ALA A 404 -23.97 -14.15 15.19
N HIS A 405 -24.50 -14.13 16.42
CA HIS A 405 -25.72 -13.40 16.78
C HIS A 405 -25.73 -11.90 16.39
N ILE A 406 -24.54 -11.30 16.36
CA ILE A 406 -24.29 -9.93 15.94
C ILE A 406 -23.24 -9.94 14.82
N ARG A 407 -23.43 -9.11 13.78
CA ARG A 407 -22.42 -8.78 12.77
C ARG A 407 -22.27 -7.26 12.65
N ILE A 408 -21.05 -6.76 12.86
CA ILE A 408 -20.67 -5.39 12.49
C ILE A 408 -20.19 -5.44 11.03
N TRP A 409 -20.77 -4.61 10.17
CA TRP A 409 -20.47 -4.61 8.73
C TRP A 409 -19.26 -3.75 8.37
N ASN A 410 -18.98 -2.71 9.16
CA ASN A 410 -17.87 -1.81 8.91
C ASN A 410 -16.52 -2.54 9.03
N ARG A 411 -15.57 -2.20 8.15
CA ARG A 411 -14.19 -2.70 8.23
C ARG A 411 -13.46 -2.22 9.48
N GLN A 412 -13.70 -0.98 9.87
CA GLN A 412 -13.22 -0.35 11.11
C GLN A 412 -14.38 0.34 11.83
N LEU A 413 -14.32 0.47 13.15
CA LEU A 413 -15.35 1.17 13.93
C LEU A 413 -15.44 2.67 13.60
N ILE A 414 -14.33 3.26 13.14
CA ILE A 414 -14.27 4.64 12.62
C ILE A 414 -13.72 4.56 11.19
N GLY A 415 -14.31 5.34 10.29
CA GLY A 415 -13.81 5.53 8.93
C GLY A 415 -14.56 6.69 8.26
N TYR A 416 -13.93 7.32 7.27
CA TYR A 416 -14.55 8.41 6.52
C TYR A 416 -15.34 7.90 5.32
N ALA A 417 -16.46 8.54 5.03
CA ALA A 417 -17.31 8.26 3.89
C ALA A 417 -16.63 8.61 2.56
N ALA A 418 -17.25 8.23 1.45
CA ALA A 418 -16.91 8.76 0.15
C ALA A 418 -18.11 8.92 -0.78
N TYR A 419 -18.01 9.93 -1.65
CA TYR A 419 -19.04 10.32 -2.60
C TYR A 419 -18.42 10.49 -3.99
N ARG A 420 -19.14 10.07 -5.03
CA ARG A 420 -18.79 10.34 -6.41
C ARG A 420 -19.23 11.76 -6.75
N ARG A 421 -18.41 12.56 -7.43
CA ARG A 421 -18.84 13.85 -7.98
C ARG A 421 -19.32 13.64 -9.42
N LEU A 422 -20.20 14.52 -9.91
CA LEU A 422 -20.75 14.45 -11.29
C LEU A 422 -19.68 14.48 -12.41
N ASP A 423 -18.45 14.88 -12.12
CA ASP A 423 -17.29 14.84 -13.03
C ASP A 423 -16.53 13.49 -13.01
N GLY A 424 -16.96 12.52 -12.20
CA GLY A 424 -16.34 11.21 -12.02
C GLY A 424 -15.27 11.13 -10.92
N SER A 425 -14.82 12.25 -10.37
CA SER A 425 -13.90 12.29 -9.22
C SER A 425 -14.58 11.83 -7.91
N ILE A 426 -13.79 11.67 -6.85
CA ILE A 426 -14.26 11.20 -5.54
C ILE A 426 -13.95 12.27 -4.49
N MET A 427 -14.89 12.45 -3.57
CA MET A 427 -14.77 13.18 -2.30
C MET A 427 -14.66 12.14 -1.17
N GLY A 428 -13.82 12.40 -0.15
CA GLY A 428 -13.58 11.47 0.95
C GLY A 428 -12.73 10.25 0.55
N ASP A 429 -12.81 9.16 1.31
CA ASP A 429 -11.94 7.97 1.16
C ASP A 429 -12.45 6.96 0.11
N PRO A 430 -11.83 6.84 -1.09
CA PRO A 430 -12.30 5.94 -2.14
C PRO A 430 -12.43 4.47 -1.73
N ALA A 431 -11.69 4.01 -0.71
CA ALA A 431 -11.80 2.64 -0.20
C ALA A 431 -13.19 2.34 0.39
N ASN A 432 -13.91 3.36 0.85
CA ASN A 432 -15.22 3.25 1.48
C ASN A 432 -16.39 3.62 0.55
N LEU A 433 -16.14 3.91 -0.74
CA LEU A 433 -17.18 4.40 -1.67
C LEU A 433 -18.39 3.46 -1.79
N GLY A 434 -18.15 2.15 -1.93
CA GLY A 434 -19.22 1.13 -1.98
C GLY A 434 -19.92 0.94 -0.63
N PHE A 435 -19.16 1.00 0.47
CA PHE A 435 -19.73 0.89 1.82
C PHE A 435 -20.61 2.11 2.18
N THR A 436 -20.23 3.31 1.73
CA THR A 436 -21.02 4.53 1.90
C THR A 436 -22.35 4.41 1.15
N ALA A 437 -22.35 3.82 -0.05
CA ALA A 437 -23.58 3.53 -0.80
C ALA A 437 -24.48 2.49 -0.09
N LEU A 438 -23.90 1.48 0.57
CA LEU A 438 -24.64 0.59 1.47
C LEU A 438 -25.24 1.34 2.67
N CYS A 439 -24.52 2.29 3.27
CA CYS A 439 -25.04 3.10 4.38
C CYS A 439 -26.33 3.83 3.98
N VAL A 440 -26.32 4.51 2.82
CA VAL A 440 -27.51 5.24 2.32
C VAL A 440 -28.64 4.28 1.94
N LYS A 441 -28.34 3.10 1.36
CA LYS A 441 -29.34 2.04 1.10
C LYS A 441 -30.10 1.62 2.36
N PHE A 442 -29.40 1.52 3.49
CA PHE A 442 -29.98 1.17 4.80
C PHE A 442 -30.40 2.39 5.64
N GLY A 443 -30.65 3.54 4.98
CA GLY A 443 -31.31 4.69 5.59
C GLY A 443 -30.38 5.78 6.12
N TRP A 444 -29.08 5.76 5.80
CA TRP A 444 -28.22 6.89 6.16
C TRP A 444 -28.63 8.16 5.40
N VAL A 445 -28.85 9.25 6.15
CA VAL A 445 -28.95 10.59 5.59
C VAL A 445 -27.56 11.21 5.66
N SER A 446 -26.76 11.00 4.62
CA SER A 446 -25.45 11.68 4.47
C SER A 446 -25.61 13.20 4.68
N PRO A 447 -24.62 13.90 5.28
CA PRO A 447 -24.68 15.35 5.50
C PRO A 447 -25.09 16.15 4.25
N GLU A 448 -25.73 17.32 4.44
CA GLU A 448 -26.00 18.24 3.33
C GLU A 448 -24.69 18.83 2.80
N ASP A 449 -23.94 19.52 3.67
CA ASP A 449 -22.59 20.03 3.43
C ASP A 449 -21.54 18.89 3.53
N LYS A 450 -21.49 18.01 2.52
CA LYS A 450 -20.56 16.87 2.46
C LYS A 450 -19.10 17.32 2.45
N SER A 451 -18.26 16.60 3.20
CA SER A 451 -16.82 16.85 3.29
C SER A 451 -15.98 15.60 2.99
N ASP A 452 -14.67 15.81 2.80
CA ASP A 452 -13.72 14.70 2.66
C ASP A 452 -13.48 13.93 3.98
N PHE A 453 -14.09 14.34 5.10
CA PHE A 453 -13.92 13.73 6.43
C PHE A 453 -15.26 13.46 7.15
N ASP A 454 -16.32 13.19 6.41
CA ASP A 454 -17.62 12.79 6.98
C ASP A 454 -17.50 11.40 7.62
N VAL A 455 -17.76 11.27 8.92
CA VAL A 455 -17.63 9.99 9.64
C VAL A 455 -18.78 9.04 9.28
N LEU A 456 -18.43 7.79 8.95
CA LEU A 456 -19.41 6.75 8.64
C LEU A 456 -20.19 6.29 9.88
N PRO A 457 -21.49 5.97 9.72
CA PRO A 457 -22.26 5.27 10.75
C PRO A 457 -21.83 3.80 10.83
N LEU A 458 -22.12 3.13 11.95
CA LEU A 458 -22.06 1.67 12.03
C LEU A 458 -23.32 1.05 11.43
N LEU A 459 -23.12 0.05 10.56
CA LEU A 459 -24.16 -0.91 10.19
C LEU A 459 -23.93 -2.18 11.02
N ILE A 460 -24.94 -2.54 11.81
CA ILE A 460 -24.89 -3.71 12.69
C ILE A 460 -26.18 -4.50 12.49
N SER A 461 -26.09 -5.77 12.09
CA SER A 461 -27.24 -6.66 12.01
C SER A 461 -27.24 -7.69 13.15
N ASP A 462 -28.43 -8.06 13.61
CA ASP A 462 -28.68 -9.04 14.66
C ASP A 462 -29.65 -10.13 14.17
N VAL A 463 -29.53 -11.34 14.73
CA VAL A 463 -30.38 -12.49 14.36
C VAL A 463 -31.87 -12.19 14.55
N ASP A 464 -32.23 -11.40 15.56
CA ASP A 464 -33.62 -11.02 15.86
C ASP A 464 -34.29 -10.21 14.73
N SER A 465 -33.51 -9.54 13.89
CA SER A 465 -33.99 -8.71 12.77
C SER A 465 -33.72 -9.31 11.39
N GLY A 466 -33.01 -10.44 11.33
CA GLY A 466 -32.37 -10.93 10.11
C GLY A 466 -31.06 -10.20 9.81
N HIS A 467 -30.03 -10.96 9.39
CA HIS A 467 -28.74 -10.34 9.06
C HIS A 467 -28.80 -9.46 7.83
N GLU A 468 -29.78 -9.70 6.95
CA GLU A 468 -30.07 -8.94 5.73
C GLU A 468 -30.69 -7.55 5.99
N ASN A 469 -31.14 -7.27 7.22
CA ASN A 469 -31.73 -6.00 7.65
C ASN A 469 -30.84 -5.30 8.72
N PRO A 470 -29.61 -4.86 8.39
CA PRO A 470 -28.76 -4.14 9.33
C PRO A 470 -29.40 -2.84 9.82
N LYS A 471 -29.24 -2.58 11.12
CA LYS A 471 -29.60 -1.32 11.75
C LYS A 471 -28.43 -0.35 11.65
N ILE A 472 -28.76 0.92 11.48
CA ILE A 472 -27.80 2.01 11.31
C ILE A 472 -27.67 2.83 12.61
N PHE A 473 -26.45 3.16 12.99
CA PHE A 473 -26.14 3.95 14.18
C PHE A 473 -25.04 4.98 13.90
N GLU A 474 -25.35 6.26 14.04
CA GLU A 474 -24.37 7.34 13.86
C GLU A 474 -23.44 7.46 15.08
N LEU A 475 -22.16 7.76 14.84
CA LEU A 475 -21.16 7.93 15.88
C LEU A 475 -21.33 9.29 16.57
N PRO A 476 -21.49 9.35 17.90
CA PRO A 476 -21.48 10.61 18.62
C PRO A 476 -20.06 11.17 18.65
N SER A 477 -19.92 12.49 18.54
CA SER A 477 -18.61 13.15 18.39
C SER A 477 -17.68 13.01 19.60
N ASP A 478 -18.19 12.60 20.77
CA ASP A 478 -17.37 12.30 21.96
C ASP A 478 -16.66 10.93 21.89
N ALA A 479 -17.12 10.03 21.01
CA ALA A 479 -16.49 8.74 20.76
C ALA A 479 -15.42 8.80 19.63
N VAL A 480 -15.31 9.92 18.91
CA VAL A 480 -14.41 10.08 17.75
C VAL A 480 -13.38 11.17 18.02
N ALA A 481 -12.19 10.75 18.48
CA ALA A 481 -11.05 11.65 18.61
C ALA A 481 -10.35 11.85 17.26
N GLU A 482 -10.22 13.10 16.81
CA GLU A 482 -9.51 13.48 15.57
C GLU A 482 -8.28 14.35 15.85
N VAL A 483 -7.25 14.20 15.02
CA VAL A 483 -6.08 15.08 14.95
C VAL A 483 -6.09 15.80 13.60
N GLN A 484 -6.30 17.12 13.65
CA GLN A 484 -5.98 18.01 12.53
C GLN A 484 -4.47 17.98 12.27
N LEU A 485 -4.07 17.87 11.00
CA LEU A 485 -2.68 17.80 10.58
C LEU A 485 -2.12 19.18 10.22
N GLU A 486 -0.90 19.45 10.69
CA GLU A 486 -0.12 20.67 10.48
C GLU A 486 1.38 20.32 10.36
N HIS A 487 2.15 21.07 9.57
CA HIS A 487 3.58 20.83 9.40
C HIS A 487 4.42 21.85 10.21
N PRO A 488 5.47 21.42 10.95
CA PRO A 488 6.23 22.31 11.84
C PRO A 488 7.04 23.43 11.14
N GLU A 489 7.18 23.38 9.80
CA GLU A 489 7.99 24.31 9.00
C GLU A 489 7.26 24.89 7.78
N PHE A 490 6.04 24.43 7.46
CA PHE A 490 5.32 24.80 6.24
C PHE A 490 3.88 25.22 6.56
N ASP A 491 3.67 26.52 6.78
CA ASP A 491 2.36 27.08 7.16
C ASP A 491 1.24 26.67 6.18
N LEU A 492 1.54 26.66 4.87
CA LEU A 492 0.62 26.29 3.79
C LEU A 492 0.11 24.83 3.86
N PHE A 493 0.79 23.95 4.61
CA PHE A 493 0.29 22.59 4.84
C PHE A 493 -1.04 22.60 5.59
N SER A 494 -1.26 23.56 6.49
CA SER A 494 -2.50 23.66 7.27
C SER A 494 -3.71 24.03 6.39
N GLU A 495 -3.49 24.73 5.27
CA GLU A 495 -4.52 25.07 4.28
C GLU A 495 -5.04 23.84 3.52
N LEU A 496 -4.34 22.70 3.57
CA LEU A 496 -4.86 21.42 3.07
C LEU A 496 -6.01 20.87 3.95
N ASN A 497 -6.20 21.41 5.16
CA ASN A 497 -7.28 21.11 6.09
C ASN A 497 -7.44 19.60 6.44
N LEU A 498 -6.34 18.85 6.40
CA LEU A 498 -6.36 17.39 6.61
C LEU A 498 -6.53 17.05 8.08
N ARG A 499 -7.23 15.95 8.37
CA ARG A 499 -7.36 15.37 9.71
C ARG A 499 -7.39 13.85 9.66
N TRP A 500 -7.11 13.19 10.77
CA TRP A 500 -7.31 11.74 10.88
C TRP A 500 -7.83 11.35 12.27
N TYR A 501 -8.61 10.27 12.35
CA TYR A 501 -9.05 9.70 13.61
C TYR A 501 -7.89 9.02 14.35
N VAL A 502 -7.89 9.07 15.68
CA VAL A 502 -6.76 8.62 16.52
C VAL A 502 -6.69 7.09 16.63
N LEU A 503 -7.82 6.39 16.46
CA LEU A 503 -7.97 5.00 16.90
C LEU A 503 -8.18 4.00 15.72
N PRO A 504 -7.17 3.21 15.34
CA PRO A 504 -7.32 2.14 14.36
C PRO A 504 -8.01 0.92 14.99
N ALA A 505 -9.35 0.95 15.05
CA ALA A 505 -10.18 -0.11 15.59
C ALA A 505 -10.78 -0.97 14.46
N ILE A 506 -10.19 -2.14 14.18
CA ILE A 506 -10.64 -3.09 13.17
C ILE A 506 -11.89 -3.83 13.68
N SER A 507 -12.91 -3.98 12.83
CA SER A 507 -14.20 -4.60 13.20
C SER A 507 -14.67 -5.75 12.30
N ASN A 508 -14.15 -5.90 11.07
CA ASN A 508 -14.51 -7.02 10.18
C ASN A 508 -13.57 -8.24 10.29
N MET A 509 -12.82 -8.41 11.38
CA MET A 509 -12.06 -9.63 11.65
C MET A 509 -12.61 -10.38 12.87
N GLY A 510 -12.67 -11.70 12.77
CA GLY A 510 -13.02 -12.59 13.89
C GLY A 510 -11.79 -13.31 14.45
N VAL A 511 -11.93 -13.93 15.63
CA VAL A 511 -10.83 -14.68 16.28
C VAL A 511 -11.18 -16.16 16.48
N ASP A 512 -10.26 -17.02 16.06
CA ASP A 512 -10.31 -18.49 16.14
C ASP A 512 -9.50 -18.95 17.36
N ILE A 513 -10.17 -19.54 18.35
CA ILE A 513 -9.60 -19.95 19.65
C ILE A 513 -10.08 -21.37 19.97
N GLY A 514 -9.18 -22.35 19.96
CA GLY A 514 -9.48 -23.73 20.41
C GLY A 514 -10.62 -24.43 19.65
N GLY A 515 -10.89 -24.06 18.40
CA GLY A 515 -12.02 -24.59 17.62
C GLY A 515 -13.36 -23.87 17.87
N VAL A 516 -13.36 -22.75 18.59
CA VAL A 516 -14.48 -21.80 18.69
C VAL A 516 -14.11 -20.52 17.95
N TYR A 517 -15.00 -20.04 17.08
CA TYR A 517 -14.80 -18.80 16.33
C TYR A 517 -15.70 -17.67 16.84
N TYR A 518 -15.10 -16.54 17.20
CA TYR A 518 -15.81 -15.32 17.56
C TYR A 518 -15.78 -14.38 16.36
N GLN A 519 -16.84 -14.39 15.56
CA GLN A 519 -16.91 -13.73 14.24
C GLN A 519 -16.97 -12.20 14.32
N THR A 520 -17.49 -11.66 15.43
CA THR A 520 -17.56 -10.23 15.70
C THR A 520 -16.78 -9.93 16.97
N CYS A 521 -15.58 -9.39 16.81
CA CYS A 521 -14.74 -9.00 17.94
C CYS A 521 -13.89 -7.76 17.62
N PRO A 522 -14.45 -6.54 17.62
CA PRO A 522 -13.68 -5.35 17.26
C PRO A 522 -12.51 -5.11 18.24
N PHE A 523 -11.33 -4.82 17.67
CA PHE A 523 -10.09 -4.61 18.41
C PHE A 523 -9.26 -3.47 17.84
N ASN A 524 -8.45 -2.84 18.70
CA ASN A 524 -7.60 -1.72 18.29
C ASN A 524 -6.14 -1.86 18.75
N GLY A 525 -5.27 -1.13 18.05
CA GLY A 525 -3.97 -0.72 18.54
C GLY A 525 -3.85 0.80 18.52
N TRP A 526 -2.65 1.32 18.31
CA TRP A 526 -2.39 2.70 17.88
C TRP A 526 -1.65 2.69 16.56
N TYR A 527 -1.76 3.78 15.80
CA TYR A 527 -1.18 3.89 14.46
C TYR A 527 0.35 3.88 14.46
N ALA A 528 0.93 3.24 13.44
CA ALA A 528 2.23 3.63 12.89
C ALA A 528 2.02 4.77 11.86
N ILE A 529 2.90 5.77 11.84
CA ILE A 529 2.76 6.95 10.94
C ILE A 529 2.66 6.60 9.45
N THR A 530 3.26 5.47 9.04
CA THR A 530 3.20 4.98 7.67
C THR A 530 1.82 4.51 7.26
N GLU A 531 0.93 4.15 8.19
CA GLU A 531 -0.45 3.77 7.85
C GLU A 531 -1.24 5.02 7.42
N ILE A 532 -1.24 6.05 8.25
CA ILE A 532 -1.88 7.36 7.96
C ILE A 532 -1.26 8.00 6.69
N ALA A 533 0.06 7.88 6.49
CA ALA A 533 0.70 8.35 5.26
C ALA A 533 0.24 7.57 4.01
N ARG A 534 -0.01 6.26 4.11
CA ARG A 534 -0.58 5.46 3.02
C ARG A 534 -2.06 5.78 2.79
N ASP A 535 -2.81 6.10 3.84
CA ASP A 535 -4.20 6.58 3.70
C ASP A 535 -4.25 7.87 2.86
N PHE A 536 -3.34 8.82 3.06
CA PHE A 536 -3.34 10.08 2.31
C PHE A 536 -2.61 10.08 0.96
N LEU A 537 -1.52 9.32 0.82
CA LEU A 537 -0.62 9.42 -0.35
C LEU A 537 -0.85 8.35 -1.43
N ASP A 538 -1.55 7.25 -1.13
CA ASP A 538 -1.84 6.22 -2.12
C ASP A 538 -2.80 6.70 -3.22
N LYS A 539 -2.53 6.31 -4.47
CA LYS A 539 -3.31 6.74 -5.64
C LYS A 539 -4.74 6.25 -5.67
N GLN A 540 -5.01 5.12 -5.01
CA GLN A 540 -6.34 4.54 -4.82
C GLN A 540 -7.01 4.96 -3.49
N ARG A 541 -6.44 5.96 -2.81
CA ARG A 541 -6.97 6.60 -1.59
C ARG A 541 -7.07 8.12 -1.85
N TYR A 542 -6.77 8.99 -0.89
CA TYR A 542 -6.91 10.44 -1.09
C TYR A 542 -5.94 11.02 -2.13
N ASN A 543 -4.86 10.32 -2.51
CA ASN A 543 -3.94 10.69 -3.61
C ASN A 543 -3.34 12.11 -3.51
N LEU A 544 -3.03 12.59 -2.30
CA LEU A 544 -2.66 14.00 -2.05
C LEU A 544 -1.19 14.35 -2.30
N ALA A 545 -0.39 13.45 -2.88
CA ALA A 545 1.06 13.64 -3.00
C ALA A 545 1.46 14.95 -3.72
N GLU A 546 0.77 15.33 -4.79
CA GLU A 546 1.04 16.59 -5.51
C GLU A 546 0.58 17.83 -4.71
N ALA A 547 -0.49 17.73 -3.93
CA ALA A 547 -0.97 18.82 -3.07
C ALA A 547 -0.01 19.07 -1.90
N VAL A 548 0.54 18.00 -1.31
CA VAL A 548 1.60 18.07 -0.29
C VAL A 548 2.89 18.64 -0.89
N ALA A 549 3.26 18.27 -2.12
CA ALA A 549 4.43 18.85 -2.79
C ALA A 549 4.31 20.39 -2.92
N ILE A 550 3.14 20.87 -3.35
CA ILE A 550 2.86 22.31 -3.46
C ILE A 550 2.87 23.01 -2.10
N ALA A 551 2.26 22.41 -1.07
CA ALA A 551 2.19 23.00 0.26
C ALA A 551 3.55 23.06 0.99
N CYS A 552 4.48 22.17 0.63
CA CYS A 552 5.84 22.08 1.19
C CYS A 552 6.93 22.73 0.29
N ASP A 553 6.56 23.45 -0.78
CA ASP A 553 7.48 24.04 -1.78
C ASP A 553 8.47 23.02 -2.40
N ILE A 554 8.04 21.76 -2.57
CA ILE A 554 8.86 20.67 -3.12
C ILE A 554 8.80 20.71 -4.65
N PRO A 555 9.92 20.91 -5.36
CA PRO A 555 9.94 20.87 -6.82
C PRO A 555 9.61 19.47 -7.32
N MET A 556 8.49 19.32 -8.04
CA MET A 556 8.04 18.05 -8.64
C MET A 556 8.89 17.65 -9.86
N THR A 557 10.17 17.40 -9.63
CA THR A 557 11.19 17.01 -10.62
C THR A 557 11.70 15.60 -10.31
N THR A 558 12.12 14.86 -11.34
CA THR A 558 12.72 13.53 -11.15
C THR A 558 14.04 13.61 -10.37
N LEU A 559 14.76 14.74 -10.46
CA LEU A 559 16.02 14.98 -9.73
C LEU A 559 15.83 15.26 -8.23
N ASN A 560 14.71 15.87 -7.84
CA ASN A 560 14.37 16.09 -6.43
C ASN A 560 13.87 14.82 -5.73
N VAL A 561 13.59 13.74 -6.47
CA VAL A 561 12.95 12.51 -5.94
C VAL A 561 11.67 12.86 -5.16
N TRP A 562 10.87 13.75 -5.73
CA TRP A 562 9.86 14.55 -5.02
C TRP A 562 8.81 13.74 -4.24
N GLN A 563 8.53 12.50 -4.65
CA GLN A 563 7.55 11.63 -3.98
C GLN A 563 8.07 11.14 -2.61
N ASP A 564 9.36 10.87 -2.52
CA ASP A 564 10.04 10.43 -1.29
C ASP A 564 10.19 11.60 -0.31
N ASP A 565 10.47 12.82 -0.82
CA ASP A 565 10.48 14.06 -0.02
C ASP A 565 9.07 14.39 0.50
N VAL A 566 8.04 14.31 -0.36
CA VAL A 566 6.63 14.41 0.05
C VAL A 566 6.28 13.43 1.16
N GLN A 567 6.68 12.16 1.03
CA GLN A 567 6.43 11.14 2.05
C GLN A 567 7.17 11.47 3.36
N LEU A 568 8.40 12.00 3.29
CA LEU A 568 9.17 12.46 4.45
C LEU A 568 8.49 13.65 5.16
N GLN A 569 8.11 14.71 4.44
CA GLN A 569 7.43 15.86 5.05
C GLN A 569 6.06 15.47 5.62
N PHE A 570 5.32 14.56 4.97
CA PHE A 570 4.04 14.08 5.49
C PHE A 570 4.19 13.30 6.80
N HIS A 571 5.21 12.44 6.92
CA HIS A 571 5.56 11.80 8.20
C HIS A 571 5.89 12.81 9.30
N ARG A 572 6.60 13.90 8.97
CA ARG A 572 6.91 14.98 9.92
C ARG A 572 5.65 15.71 10.38
N ALA A 573 4.70 15.99 9.48
CA ALA A 573 3.39 16.57 9.84
C ALA A 573 2.60 15.66 10.79
N ILE A 574 2.50 14.36 10.50
CA ILE A 574 1.79 13.39 11.37
C ILE A 574 2.43 13.37 12.77
N LEU A 575 3.74 13.16 12.87
CA LEU A 575 4.45 13.14 14.16
C LEU A 575 4.27 14.44 14.94
N HIS A 576 4.40 15.59 14.29
CA HIS A 576 4.22 16.90 14.92
C HIS A 576 2.80 17.08 15.46
N SER A 577 1.79 16.76 14.65
CA SER A 577 0.37 16.98 14.96
C SER A 577 -0.10 16.09 16.12
N PHE A 578 0.24 14.80 16.08
CA PHE A 578 -0.09 13.85 17.15
C PHE A 578 0.65 14.20 18.45
N ALA A 579 1.94 14.55 18.39
CA ALA A 579 2.69 15.00 19.57
C ALA A 579 2.12 16.29 20.17
N LYS A 580 1.77 17.29 19.34
CA LYS A 580 1.13 18.55 19.77
C LYS A 580 -0.22 18.32 20.46
N LYS A 581 -0.97 17.29 20.03
CA LYS A 581 -2.22 16.85 20.66
C LYS A 581 -2.04 15.87 21.82
N SER A 582 -0.82 15.38 22.08
CA SER A 582 -0.53 14.31 23.04
C SER A 582 -1.28 12.99 22.77
N MET A 583 -1.40 12.63 21.48
CA MET A 583 -2.04 11.40 21.00
C MET A 583 -1.00 10.34 20.64
N SER A 584 -1.23 9.08 21.00
CA SER A 584 -0.34 7.95 20.67
C SER A 584 -0.22 7.71 19.17
N VAL A 585 1.01 7.76 18.66
CA VAL A 585 1.42 7.27 17.34
C VAL A 585 2.87 6.79 17.43
N VAL A 586 3.29 5.85 16.58
CA VAL A 586 4.68 5.34 16.54
C VAL A 586 5.31 5.54 15.16
N ASP A 587 6.60 5.85 15.11
CA ASP A 587 7.35 5.85 13.85
C ASP A 587 7.72 4.43 13.40
N HIS A 588 8.02 4.28 12.11
CA HIS A 588 8.23 2.96 11.52
C HIS A 588 9.62 2.36 11.82
N HIS A 589 10.61 3.14 12.26
CA HIS A 589 11.88 2.61 12.77
C HIS A 589 11.71 2.06 14.19
N THR A 590 11.11 2.84 15.11
CA THR A 590 10.82 2.38 16.48
C THR A 590 9.92 1.14 16.50
N ALA A 591 8.90 1.08 15.63
CA ALA A 591 8.06 -0.11 15.48
C ALA A 591 8.87 -1.34 14.99
N SER A 592 9.82 -1.12 14.08
CA SER A 592 10.67 -2.17 13.50
C SER A 592 11.66 -2.76 14.52
N GLU A 593 12.34 -1.92 15.30
CA GLU A 593 13.25 -2.39 16.35
C GLU A 593 12.49 -3.08 17.49
N ALA A 594 11.32 -2.56 17.88
CA ALA A 594 10.44 -3.23 18.84
C ALA A 594 9.93 -4.60 18.33
N PHE A 595 9.75 -4.77 17.01
CA PHE A 595 9.45 -6.07 16.42
C PHE A 595 10.65 -7.01 16.43
N LEU A 596 11.87 -6.53 16.17
CA LEU A 596 13.08 -7.36 16.21
C LEU A 596 13.37 -7.91 17.61
N ASP A 597 13.20 -7.09 18.66
CA ASP A 597 13.25 -7.56 20.05
C ASP A 597 12.28 -8.72 20.28
N PHE A 598 11.00 -8.51 19.94
CA PHE A 598 9.94 -9.52 20.07
C PHE A 598 10.25 -10.78 19.28
N HIS A 599 10.75 -10.65 18.04
CA HIS A 599 11.14 -11.77 17.19
C HIS A 599 12.28 -12.58 17.81
N ALA A 600 13.29 -11.93 18.38
CA ALA A 600 14.40 -12.58 19.07
C ALA A 600 13.96 -13.27 20.38
N GLU A 601 13.11 -12.61 21.17
CA GLU A 601 12.49 -13.17 22.38
C GLU A 601 11.66 -14.42 22.05
N GLU A 602 10.87 -14.39 20.97
CA GLU A 602 10.00 -15.48 20.55
C GLU A 602 10.75 -16.65 19.90
N VAL A 603 11.76 -16.39 19.07
CA VAL A 603 12.67 -17.43 18.57
C VAL A 603 13.42 -18.10 19.73
N LYS A 604 13.80 -17.34 20.76
CA LYS A 604 14.40 -17.90 21.99
C LYS A 604 13.40 -18.69 22.84
N LYS A 605 12.14 -18.25 22.94
CA LYS A 605 11.10 -18.90 23.78
C LYS A 605 10.49 -20.15 23.13
N ARG A 606 10.18 -20.09 21.83
CA ARG A 606 9.42 -21.13 21.09
C ARG A 606 10.04 -21.56 19.76
N GLY A 607 11.32 -21.26 19.53
CA GLY A 607 12.10 -21.73 18.37
C GLY A 607 11.78 -21.03 17.04
N LYS A 608 10.53 -20.63 16.79
CA LYS A 608 10.11 -19.91 15.58
C LYS A 608 9.05 -18.86 15.90
N CYS A 609 9.09 -17.73 15.18
CA CYS A 609 8.06 -16.70 15.20
C CYS A 609 7.37 -16.63 13.83
N PRO A 610 6.03 -16.68 13.72
CA PRO A 610 5.34 -16.47 12.46
C PRO A 610 5.48 -15.01 12.03
N ALA A 611 5.96 -14.75 10.82
CA ALA A 611 6.27 -13.40 10.34
C ALA A 611 6.12 -13.28 8.81
N ASP A 612 5.29 -12.34 8.36
CA ASP A 612 4.98 -12.07 6.96
C ASP A 612 5.77 -10.84 6.49
N TRP A 613 7.02 -11.04 6.03
CA TRP A 613 7.97 -9.98 5.68
C TRP A 613 7.38 -8.89 4.76
N VAL A 614 6.52 -9.28 3.82
CA VAL A 614 5.83 -8.40 2.86
C VAL A 614 4.90 -7.38 3.56
N TRP A 615 4.45 -7.67 4.78
CA TRP A 615 3.63 -6.79 5.62
C TRP A 615 4.42 -6.13 6.76
N LEU A 616 5.54 -6.73 7.18
CA LEU A 616 6.34 -6.25 8.31
C LEU A 616 7.40 -5.21 7.92
N VAL A 617 7.87 -5.22 6.67
CA VAL A 617 8.71 -4.13 6.14
C VAL A 617 7.86 -2.90 5.88
N PRO A 618 8.16 -1.72 6.47
CA PRO A 618 7.37 -0.52 6.23
C PRO A 618 7.39 -0.05 4.78
N PRO A 619 6.30 0.56 4.27
CA PRO A 619 6.17 1.03 2.89
C PRO A 619 6.93 2.34 2.61
N ALA A 620 7.80 2.74 3.53
CA ALA A 620 8.65 3.91 3.51
C ALA A 620 9.99 3.53 4.12
N GLY A 621 11.11 3.98 3.54
CA GLY A 621 12.44 3.78 4.12
C GLY A 621 12.82 2.31 4.40
N GLY A 622 12.21 1.32 3.72
CA GLY A 622 12.23 -0.10 4.14
C GLY A 622 13.62 -0.64 4.51
N SER A 623 14.63 -0.47 3.65
CA SER A 623 16.01 -0.94 3.91
C SER A 623 16.79 -0.14 4.97
N MET A 624 16.22 0.94 5.50
CA MET A 624 16.69 1.70 6.66
C MET A 624 16.02 1.23 7.98
N THR A 625 15.30 0.11 7.94
CA THR A 625 14.75 -0.58 9.13
C THR A 625 15.40 -1.94 9.31
N GLY A 626 15.64 -2.39 10.54
CA GLY A 626 16.27 -3.69 10.78
C GLY A 626 15.49 -4.87 10.21
N VAL A 627 14.15 -4.77 10.16
CA VAL A 627 13.26 -5.84 9.68
C VAL A 627 13.43 -6.20 8.21
N PHE A 628 13.89 -5.27 7.36
CA PHE A 628 14.22 -5.57 5.97
C PHE A 628 15.36 -6.59 5.85
N HIS A 629 16.35 -6.51 6.76
CA HIS A 629 17.55 -7.36 6.76
C HIS A 629 17.35 -8.68 7.53
N GLN A 630 16.17 -8.92 8.10
CA GLN A 630 15.82 -10.12 8.85
C GLN A 630 15.03 -11.09 7.95
N GLU A 631 15.59 -12.28 7.72
CA GLU A 631 14.85 -13.39 7.09
C GLU A 631 13.72 -13.88 8.01
N MET A 632 12.55 -14.21 7.47
CA MET A 632 11.33 -14.47 8.23
C MET A 632 10.57 -15.70 7.73
N PHE A 633 10.07 -16.52 8.66
CA PHE A 633 9.23 -17.66 8.34
C PHE A 633 7.74 -17.28 8.45
N ASN A 634 7.06 -17.18 7.31
CA ASN A 634 5.61 -16.99 7.26
C ASN A 634 4.88 -18.34 7.38
N PHE A 635 4.23 -18.58 8.51
CA PHE A 635 3.42 -19.78 8.76
C PHE A 635 2.22 -19.45 9.67
N ILE A 636 1.23 -20.33 9.70
CA ILE A 636 -0.02 -20.17 10.47
C ILE A 636 -0.01 -21.07 11.70
N VAL A 637 -0.44 -20.50 12.83
CA VAL A 637 -0.68 -21.18 14.11
C VAL A 637 -1.92 -20.58 14.77
N LYS A 638 -2.71 -21.41 15.47
CA LYS A 638 -3.86 -20.99 16.28
C LYS A 638 -3.45 -20.76 17.75
N PRO A 639 -4.22 -20.00 18.56
CA PRO A 639 -5.29 -19.06 18.18
C PRO A 639 -4.86 -18.01 17.16
N GLN A 640 -5.81 -17.45 16.39
CA GLN A 640 -5.51 -16.51 15.31
C GLN A 640 -6.67 -15.57 14.98
N TYR A 641 -6.38 -14.31 14.63
CA TYR A 641 -7.34 -13.44 13.95
C TYR A 641 -7.45 -13.81 12.46
N ARG A 642 -8.68 -13.90 11.95
CA ARG A 642 -8.98 -14.27 10.56
C ARG A 642 -9.97 -13.28 9.94
N THR A 643 -9.75 -12.98 8.67
CA THR A 643 -10.73 -12.30 7.82
C THR A 643 -11.96 -13.19 7.64
N GLN A 644 -13.10 -12.56 7.37
CA GLN A 644 -14.37 -13.21 7.06
C GLN A 644 -14.88 -12.76 5.70
N VAL A 645 -15.88 -13.45 5.15
CA VAL A 645 -16.66 -12.95 4.01
C VAL A 645 -17.48 -11.74 4.49
N ASP A 646 -17.57 -10.70 3.67
CA ASP A 646 -18.26 -9.47 4.08
C ASP A 646 -19.78 -9.72 4.14
N PRO A 647 -20.52 -9.21 5.14
CA PRO A 647 -21.90 -9.63 5.39
C PRO A 647 -22.85 -9.48 4.18
N TRP A 648 -22.68 -8.42 3.38
CA TRP A 648 -23.49 -8.21 2.18
C TRP A 648 -23.20 -9.23 1.07
N GLU A 649 -22.01 -9.84 1.00
CA GLU A 649 -21.75 -10.95 0.07
C GLU A 649 -22.48 -12.23 0.53
N GLU A 650 -22.53 -12.48 1.84
CA GLU A 650 -23.19 -13.65 2.43
C GLU A 650 -24.72 -13.59 2.30
N GLU A 651 -25.30 -12.44 2.64
CA GLU A 651 -26.74 -12.17 2.51
C GLU A 651 -27.15 -11.82 1.07
N ARG A 652 -26.21 -11.84 0.10
CA ARG A 652 -26.42 -11.60 -1.34
C ARG A 652 -27.00 -10.23 -1.68
N ILE A 653 -26.59 -9.22 -0.93
CA ILE A 653 -27.04 -7.83 -1.02
C ILE A 653 -26.12 -7.08 -1.98
N GLU A 654 -26.64 -6.77 -3.17
CA GLU A 654 -25.89 -5.97 -4.16
C GLU A 654 -25.52 -4.59 -3.60
N VAL A 655 -24.25 -4.24 -3.75
CA VAL A 655 -23.70 -2.91 -3.43
C VAL A 655 -24.25 -1.90 -4.45
N PRO A 656 -24.93 -0.81 -4.03
CA PRO A 656 -25.50 0.15 -4.96
C PRO A 656 -24.46 0.91 -5.78
N CYS A 657 -24.95 1.63 -6.80
CA CYS A 657 -24.17 2.70 -7.42
C CYS A 657 -23.68 3.69 -6.34
N PRO A 658 -22.43 4.17 -6.41
CA PRO A 658 -21.94 5.25 -5.55
C PRO A 658 -22.87 6.47 -5.52
N ILE A 659 -22.90 7.15 -4.37
CA ILE A 659 -23.70 8.35 -4.18
C ILE A 659 -23.09 9.50 -4.98
N ASP A 660 -23.83 10.00 -5.96
CA ASP A 660 -23.45 11.20 -6.71
C ASP A 660 -23.75 12.47 -5.88
N THR A 661 -22.74 13.35 -5.75
CA THR A 661 -22.82 14.66 -5.10
C THR A 661 -22.58 15.79 -6.10
N GLU A 662 -22.85 17.03 -5.69
CA GLU A 662 -22.80 18.22 -6.55
C GLU A 662 -21.48 18.35 -7.33
N LEU A 663 -21.60 18.98 -8.50
CA LEU A 663 -20.44 19.47 -9.24
C LEU A 663 -19.80 20.65 -8.50
N ILE A 664 -18.97 20.34 -7.49
CA ILE A 664 -17.74 21.11 -7.28
C ILE A 664 -17.13 21.29 -8.67
N ARG A 665 -16.83 22.52 -9.06
CA ARG A 665 -16.26 22.83 -10.38
C ARG A 665 -14.81 22.37 -10.49
N SER A 666 -14.57 21.06 -10.40
CA SER A 666 -13.37 20.51 -10.96
C SER A 666 -13.36 20.86 -12.45
N ARG A 667 -12.21 21.33 -12.92
CA ARG A 667 -11.94 21.35 -14.35
C ARG A 667 -11.46 19.96 -14.72
N SER A 668 -12.40 19.01 -14.80
CA SER A 668 -12.30 17.96 -15.82
C SER A 668 -12.40 18.68 -17.16
N SER A 669 -11.27 19.21 -17.63
CA SER A 669 -11.19 20.18 -18.73
C SER A 669 -11.34 19.56 -20.11
N PHE A 670 -11.70 18.27 -20.16
CA PHE A 670 -11.59 17.40 -21.34
C PHE A 670 -12.90 16.66 -21.57
N LEU A 671 -13.79 17.30 -22.31
CA LEU A 671 -14.94 16.67 -22.95
C LEU A 671 -14.69 16.75 -24.46
N PHE A 672 -14.44 15.60 -25.09
CA PHE A 672 -14.28 15.55 -26.54
C PHE A 672 -15.64 15.60 -27.23
N ASP A 673 -15.92 16.72 -27.91
CA ASP A 673 -17.16 16.86 -28.69
C ASP A 673 -16.98 16.28 -30.10
N LYS A 674 -17.46 15.03 -30.27
CA LYS A 674 -17.49 14.30 -31.54
C LYS A 674 -18.34 14.97 -32.63
N GLN A 675 -19.25 15.89 -32.29
CA GLN A 675 -20.07 16.63 -33.26
C GLN A 675 -19.41 17.94 -33.69
N ALA A 676 -18.64 18.58 -32.80
CA ALA A 676 -17.83 19.76 -33.12
C ALA A 676 -16.49 19.40 -33.80
N CYS A 677 -15.98 18.17 -33.63
CA CYS A 677 -14.68 17.75 -34.14
C CYS A 677 -14.52 17.95 -35.67
N LEU A 678 -13.51 18.73 -36.07
CA LEU A 678 -13.13 18.99 -37.47
C LEU A 678 -12.64 17.76 -38.23
N PHE A 679 -12.30 16.67 -37.51
CA PHE A 679 -11.65 15.48 -38.04
C PHE A 679 -12.54 14.24 -37.95
N LYS A 680 -12.58 13.45 -39.03
CA LYS A 680 -13.36 12.20 -39.08
C LYS A 680 -12.66 11.03 -38.39
N LYS A 681 -11.33 11.04 -38.33
CA LYS A 681 -10.50 10.07 -37.60
C LYS A 681 -9.26 10.76 -37.03
N ILE A 682 -8.82 10.32 -35.86
CA ILE A 682 -7.59 10.76 -35.21
C ILE A 682 -6.72 9.53 -34.96
N TYR A 683 -5.71 9.33 -35.80
CA TYR A 683 -4.77 8.22 -35.69
C TYR A 683 -3.66 8.56 -34.68
N VAL A 684 -3.53 7.75 -33.62
CA VAL A 684 -2.52 7.97 -32.57
C VAL A 684 -1.40 6.95 -32.70
N TYR A 685 -0.19 7.43 -32.95
CA TYR A 685 1.03 6.63 -33.12
C TYR A 685 2.04 6.91 -32.00
N TYR A 686 2.89 5.94 -31.65
CA TYR A 686 3.85 6.09 -30.56
C TYR A 686 5.24 5.48 -30.80
N GLY A 687 6.26 6.19 -30.30
CA GLY A 687 7.63 5.69 -30.16
C GLY A 687 8.00 5.63 -28.66
N SER A 688 8.39 4.47 -28.15
CA SER A 688 8.49 4.24 -26.69
C SER A 688 9.43 3.10 -26.33
N GLU A 689 10.45 3.38 -25.51
CA GLU A 689 11.33 2.34 -24.94
C GLU A 689 10.81 1.85 -23.56
N THR A 690 10.52 2.77 -22.63
CA THR A 690 10.14 2.46 -21.23
C THR A 690 8.61 2.47 -20.97
N GLY A 691 7.81 2.61 -22.03
CA GLY A 691 6.35 2.57 -21.96
C GLY A 691 5.65 3.90 -21.65
N LYS A 692 6.38 5.00 -21.41
CA LYS A 692 5.77 6.29 -21.03
C LYS A 692 5.02 6.95 -22.20
N SER A 693 5.65 7.05 -23.37
CA SER A 693 5.00 7.55 -24.59
C SER A 693 3.82 6.66 -25.02
N PHE A 694 3.91 5.35 -24.80
CA PHE A 694 2.80 4.43 -25.01
C PHE A 694 1.60 4.75 -24.11
N ARG A 695 1.79 4.90 -22.80
CA ARG A 695 0.70 5.26 -21.85
C ARG A 695 0.02 6.58 -22.20
N PHE A 696 0.80 7.60 -22.60
CA PHE A 696 0.25 8.86 -23.11
C PHE A 696 -0.56 8.67 -24.39
N ALA A 697 -0.07 7.85 -25.33
CA ALA A 697 -0.79 7.53 -26.55
C ALA A 697 -2.09 6.73 -26.28
N THR A 698 -2.09 5.79 -25.33
CA THR A 698 -3.31 5.09 -24.87
C THR A 698 -4.32 6.06 -24.30
N ARG A 699 -3.89 6.96 -23.41
CA ARG A 699 -4.77 7.93 -22.74
C ARG A 699 -5.37 8.92 -23.72
N LEU A 700 -4.56 9.46 -24.64
CA LEU A 700 -5.04 10.39 -25.66
C LEU A 700 -5.95 9.72 -26.70
N ALA A 701 -5.63 8.49 -27.14
CA ALA A 701 -6.52 7.74 -28.03
C ALA A 701 -7.89 7.48 -27.38
N SER A 702 -7.89 7.16 -26.08
CA SER A 702 -9.12 6.95 -25.31
C SER A 702 -9.96 8.22 -25.12
N ASP A 703 -9.36 9.42 -25.17
CA ASP A 703 -10.11 10.68 -25.08
C ASP A 703 -11.00 10.92 -26.30
N PHE A 704 -10.67 10.33 -27.47
CA PHE A 704 -11.40 10.55 -28.73
C PHE A 704 -12.55 9.56 -29.00
N GLY A 705 -12.75 8.55 -28.14
CA GLY A 705 -13.73 7.48 -28.37
C GLY A 705 -13.55 6.81 -29.74
N ASP A 706 -14.65 6.48 -30.44
CA ASP A 706 -14.60 5.82 -31.76
C ASP A 706 -13.96 6.66 -32.89
N VAL A 707 -13.61 7.93 -32.65
CA VAL A 707 -12.83 8.75 -33.60
C VAL A 707 -11.33 8.45 -33.45
N GLY A 708 -10.89 7.99 -32.29
CA GLY A 708 -9.50 7.61 -32.00
C GLY A 708 -9.15 6.24 -32.59
N LEU A 709 -8.05 6.19 -33.35
CA LEU A 709 -7.52 4.95 -33.92
C LEU A 709 -6.07 4.75 -33.48
N GLY A 710 -5.86 3.85 -32.51
CA GLY A 710 -4.55 3.59 -31.91
C GLY A 710 -4.69 3.17 -30.44
N PRO A 711 -3.59 3.21 -29.65
CA PRO A 711 -2.25 3.63 -30.04
C PRO A 711 -1.50 2.56 -30.86
N ALA A 712 -0.87 2.95 -31.97
CA ALA A 712 -0.09 2.05 -32.84
C ALA A 712 1.42 2.39 -32.83
N PRO A 713 2.33 1.40 -32.91
CA PRO A 713 3.77 1.66 -33.07
C PRO A 713 4.07 2.57 -34.28
N LEU A 714 4.95 3.56 -34.11
CA LEU A 714 5.26 4.54 -35.17
C LEU A 714 5.83 3.89 -36.45
N ASP A 715 6.46 2.73 -36.33
CA ASP A 715 6.89 1.91 -37.46
C ASP A 715 5.74 1.42 -38.38
N GLU A 716 4.47 1.48 -37.95
CA GLU A 716 3.30 1.06 -38.74
C GLU A 716 2.70 2.17 -39.62
N LEU A 717 3.11 3.43 -39.42
CA LEU A 717 2.55 4.61 -40.10
C LEU A 717 2.56 4.61 -41.65
N PRO A 718 3.45 3.92 -42.40
CA PRO A 718 3.38 3.91 -43.86
C PRO A 718 2.23 3.07 -44.44
N LEU A 719 1.70 2.09 -43.69
CA LEU A 719 0.75 1.09 -44.21
C LEU A 719 -0.68 1.61 -44.46
N ARG A 720 -0.91 2.91 -44.28
CA ARG A 720 -2.23 3.56 -44.46
C ARG A 720 -2.18 4.86 -45.25
N VAL A 721 -1.03 5.27 -45.80
CA VAL A 721 -0.88 6.61 -46.40
C VAL A 721 -1.85 6.85 -47.57
N ASP A 722 -2.18 5.80 -48.33
CA ASP A 722 -3.17 5.85 -49.42
C ASP A 722 -4.64 5.83 -48.94
N ASP A 723 -4.91 5.41 -47.68
CA ASP A 723 -6.24 5.42 -47.04
C ASP A 723 -6.59 6.76 -46.37
N LEU A 724 -5.59 7.61 -46.11
CA LEU A 724 -5.74 8.86 -45.37
C LEU A 724 -6.47 9.92 -46.19
N LYS A 725 -7.37 10.64 -45.52
CA LYS A 725 -8.16 11.71 -46.11
C LYS A 725 -7.72 13.09 -45.60
N ALA A 726 -8.07 14.14 -46.34
CA ALA A 726 -7.77 15.52 -45.95
C ALA A 726 -8.47 15.97 -44.65
N ASP A 727 -9.46 15.19 -44.18
CA ASP A 727 -10.19 15.35 -42.92
C ASP A 727 -9.83 14.30 -41.86
N ASP A 728 -8.71 13.59 -42.02
CA ASP A 728 -8.08 12.77 -40.97
C ASP A 728 -6.90 13.53 -40.30
N LEU A 729 -6.59 13.16 -39.05
CA LEU A 729 -5.47 13.69 -38.26
C LEU A 729 -4.51 12.57 -37.83
N ILE A 730 -3.21 12.85 -37.83
CA ILE A 730 -2.18 12.00 -37.19
C ILE A 730 -1.59 12.70 -35.95
N ILE A 731 -1.60 12.01 -34.82
CA ILE A 731 -0.92 12.44 -33.59
C ILE A 731 0.19 11.45 -33.26
N ILE A 732 1.43 11.94 -33.09
CA ILE A 732 2.57 11.08 -32.77
C ILE A 732 3.13 11.46 -31.39
N ILE A 733 3.18 10.49 -30.49
CA ILE A 733 3.75 10.64 -29.14
C ILE A 733 5.01 9.79 -29.03
N THR A 734 6.19 10.41 -29.16
CA THR A 734 7.46 9.69 -29.31
C THR A 734 8.51 10.14 -28.31
N SER A 735 9.21 9.18 -27.69
CA SER A 735 10.40 9.44 -26.88
C SER A 735 11.66 9.48 -27.73
N THR A 736 12.65 10.25 -27.30
CA THR A 736 14.02 10.16 -27.84
C THR A 736 14.84 9.19 -26.99
N TYR A 737 15.60 8.28 -27.62
CA TYR A 737 16.37 7.24 -26.93
C TYR A 737 17.89 7.45 -27.04
N GLY A 738 18.62 7.15 -25.97
CA GLY A 738 20.07 7.27 -25.92
C GLY A 738 20.57 8.66 -26.31
N LYS A 739 21.51 8.73 -27.26
CA LYS A 739 22.07 10.00 -27.78
C LYS A 739 21.30 10.52 -28.99
N GLY A 740 19.97 10.63 -28.86
CA GLY A 740 19.12 11.27 -29.86
C GLY A 740 18.43 10.35 -30.87
N HIS A 741 18.46 9.03 -30.66
CA HIS A 741 17.97 8.02 -31.59
C HIS A 741 16.47 7.74 -31.45
N ALA A 742 15.93 7.03 -32.44
CA ALA A 742 14.63 6.39 -32.38
C ALA A 742 14.54 5.33 -31.26
N PRO A 743 13.40 5.22 -30.57
CA PRO A 743 13.02 4.01 -29.83
C PRO A 743 12.90 2.79 -30.74
N THR A 744 13.05 1.60 -30.18
CA THR A 744 13.07 0.32 -30.91
C THR A 744 11.81 0.11 -31.77
N ASN A 745 10.63 0.53 -31.31
CA ASN A 745 9.36 0.41 -32.05
C ASN A 745 9.10 1.53 -33.08
N ALA A 746 10.08 2.42 -33.28
CA ALA A 746 10.07 3.52 -34.24
C ALA A 746 11.36 3.56 -35.10
N ALA A 747 12.24 2.57 -34.96
CA ALA A 747 13.58 2.56 -35.55
C ALA A 747 13.59 2.40 -37.09
N ASN A 748 12.49 1.92 -37.69
CA ASN A 748 12.38 1.81 -39.15
C ASN A 748 11.60 2.98 -39.77
N PHE A 749 10.91 3.82 -38.98
CA PHE A 749 10.09 4.94 -39.44
C PHE A 749 10.74 5.73 -40.58
N ALA A 750 11.91 6.34 -40.36
CA ALA A 750 12.58 7.17 -41.36
C ALA A 750 12.89 6.42 -42.66
N LYS A 751 13.31 5.14 -42.55
CA LYS A 751 13.58 4.27 -43.70
C LYS A 751 12.31 3.91 -44.48
N LYS A 752 11.20 3.65 -43.78
CA LYS A 752 9.91 3.32 -44.43
C LYS A 752 9.29 4.57 -45.09
N MET A 753 9.41 5.74 -44.47
CA MET A 753 8.96 7.01 -45.05
C MET A 753 9.74 7.40 -46.32
N GLN A 754 11.05 7.11 -46.37
CA GLN A 754 11.87 7.29 -47.57
C GLN A 754 11.47 6.37 -48.75
N ALA A 755 10.73 5.28 -48.49
CA ALA A 755 10.25 4.37 -49.53
C ALA A 755 8.91 4.81 -50.16
N LEU A 756 8.28 5.88 -49.65
CA LEU A 756 7.02 6.40 -50.18
C LEU A 756 7.29 7.30 -51.41
N PRO A 757 6.65 7.04 -52.58
CA PRO A 757 6.86 7.81 -53.81
C PRO A 757 6.03 9.11 -53.81
N VAL A 758 6.52 10.15 -53.14
CA VAL A 758 5.65 11.21 -52.60
C VAL A 758 5.69 12.53 -53.36
N ILE A 759 4.51 12.92 -53.86
CA ILE A 759 3.79 14.09 -53.32
C ILE A 759 2.40 13.58 -52.92
N LEU A 760 1.94 13.83 -51.69
CA LEU A 760 0.57 13.47 -51.31
C LEU A 760 -0.43 14.27 -52.16
N SER A 761 -1.49 13.60 -52.64
CA SER A 761 -2.52 14.27 -53.45
C SER A 761 -3.26 15.37 -52.68
N HIS A 762 -3.30 15.28 -51.35
CA HIS A 762 -3.88 16.25 -50.44
C HIS A 762 -3.04 16.33 -49.14
N PRO A 763 -2.86 17.51 -48.53
CA PRO A 763 -2.11 17.66 -47.28
C PRO A 763 -2.90 17.12 -46.08
N VAL A 764 -2.49 15.96 -45.55
CA VAL A 764 -3.03 15.42 -44.30
C VAL A 764 -2.39 16.13 -43.11
N LYS A 765 -3.18 16.45 -42.08
CA LYS A 765 -2.71 17.19 -40.89
C LYS A 765 -2.03 16.27 -39.88
N PHE A 766 -0.98 16.78 -39.22
CA PHE A 766 -0.32 16.05 -38.12
C PHE A 766 0.16 16.95 -36.97
N LEU A 767 0.45 16.33 -35.82
CA LEU A 767 1.20 16.95 -34.72
C LEU A 767 2.12 15.93 -34.01
N VAL A 768 3.17 16.43 -33.34
CA VAL A 768 4.15 15.61 -32.62
C VAL A 768 4.30 16.10 -31.18
N PHE A 769 4.17 15.17 -30.23
CA PHE A 769 4.53 15.34 -28.83
C PHE A 769 5.79 14.52 -28.53
N ALA A 770 6.88 15.21 -28.25
CA ALA A 770 8.22 14.65 -28.15
C ALA A 770 8.70 14.60 -26.69
N LEU A 771 8.87 13.39 -26.17
CA LEU A 771 9.45 13.17 -24.84
C LEU A 771 10.97 13.20 -24.97
N GLY A 772 11.61 14.09 -24.22
CA GLY A 772 13.07 14.24 -24.13
C GLY A 772 13.53 14.28 -22.68
N ASN A 773 14.84 14.42 -22.48
CA ASN A 773 15.46 14.61 -21.17
C ASN A 773 16.54 15.70 -21.29
N SER A 774 16.37 16.82 -20.58
CA SER A 774 17.20 18.01 -20.77
C SER A 774 18.64 17.89 -20.25
N ALA A 775 18.98 16.81 -19.52
CA ALA A 775 20.38 16.45 -19.27
C ALA A 775 21.16 16.25 -20.58
N TYR A 776 20.47 15.81 -21.65
CA TYR A 776 21.05 15.58 -22.97
C TYR A 776 20.86 16.81 -23.88
N LEU A 777 21.37 17.97 -23.47
CA LEU A 777 21.20 19.28 -24.13
C LEU A 777 21.29 19.25 -25.67
N ASN A 778 22.26 18.54 -26.24
CA ASN A 778 22.49 18.46 -27.69
C ASN A 778 21.51 17.55 -28.44
N THR A 779 20.73 16.73 -27.74
CA THR A 779 19.81 15.72 -28.32
C THR A 779 18.47 15.71 -27.61
N PHE A 780 18.09 16.83 -26.96
CA PHE A 780 16.82 16.96 -26.27
C PHE A 780 15.66 16.84 -27.27
N ALA A 781 14.80 15.83 -27.07
CA ALA A 781 13.65 15.54 -27.92
C ALA A 781 13.98 15.35 -29.43
N SER A 782 15.24 15.11 -29.80
CA SER A 782 15.71 15.21 -31.19
C SER A 782 15.02 14.25 -32.16
N PHE A 783 14.63 13.05 -31.71
CA PHE A 783 13.91 12.12 -32.58
C PHE A 783 12.47 12.61 -32.89
N GLY A 784 11.84 13.34 -31.97
CA GLY A 784 10.54 13.98 -32.25
C GLY A 784 10.64 15.07 -33.32
N TYR A 785 11.73 15.84 -33.32
CA TYR A 785 12.03 16.78 -34.41
C TYR A 785 12.37 16.08 -35.73
N GLU A 786 13.11 14.96 -35.71
CA GLU A 786 13.37 14.14 -36.91
C GLU A 786 12.06 13.61 -37.52
N VAL A 787 11.13 13.14 -36.68
CA VAL A 787 9.81 12.67 -37.10
C VAL A 787 9.00 13.79 -37.76
N HIS A 788 8.96 14.97 -37.14
CA HIS A 788 8.26 16.14 -37.68
C HIS A 788 8.80 16.54 -39.06
N GLN A 789 10.11 16.76 -39.17
CA GLN A 789 10.78 17.14 -40.42
C GLN A 789 10.66 16.08 -41.52
N THR A 790 10.50 14.80 -41.16
CA THR A 790 10.29 13.71 -42.12
C THR A 790 8.86 13.71 -42.66
N LEU A 791 7.87 14.07 -41.84
CA LEU A 791 6.46 14.19 -42.27
C LEU A 791 6.25 15.40 -43.18
N GLU A 792 6.80 16.57 -42.84
CA GLU A 792 6.76 17.75 -43.70
C GLU A 792 7.39 17.49 -45.08
N ARG A 793 8.55 16.83 -45.10
CA ARG A 793 9.24 16.42 -46.34
C ARG A 793 8.42 15.43 -47.18
N VAL A 794 7.50 14.72 -46.54
CA VAL A 794 6.55 13.78 -47.14
C VAL A 794 5.18 14.46 -47.39
N GLY A 795 5.09 15.79 -47.33
CA GLY A 795 3.91 16.56 -47.73
C GLY A 795 2.75 16.54 -46.73
N PHE A 796 2.94 15.99 -45.53
CA PHE A 796 2.03 16.20 -44.41
C PHE A 796 2.15 17.66 -43.91
N SER A 797 1.05 18.23 -43.43
CA SER A 797 1.03 19.61 -42.92
C SER A 797 0.96 19.66 -41.38
N PRO A 798 1.89 20.33 -40.69
CA PRO A 798 1.85 20.42 -39.24
C PRO A 798 0.70 21.33 -38.79
N MET A 799 0.01 20.96 -37.72
CA MET A 799 -0.98 21.83 -37.06
C MET A 799 -0.34 22.82 -36.08
N MET A 800 0.82 22.45 -35.51
CA MET A 800 1.55 23.21 -34.51
C MET A 800 3.01 22.75 -34.44
N ASP A 801 3.87 23.57 -33.85
CA ASP A 801 5.26 23.20 -33.53
C ASP A 801 5.33 21.97 -32.61
N VAL A 802 6.43 21.21 -32.69
CA VAL A 802 6.69 20.04 -31.84
C VAL A 802 6.56 20.41 -30.36
N GLN A 803 5.57 19.81 -29.69
CA GLN A 803 5.35 20.00 -28.27
C GLN A 803 6.29 19.09 -27.48
N VAL A 804 7.05 19.63 -26.54
CA VAL A 804 8.10 18.88 -25.81
C VAL A 804 7.73 18.60 -24.35
N ALA A 805 8.15 17.45 -23.86
CA ALA A 805 8.01 17.05 -22.46
C ALA A 805 9.34 16.53 -21.90
N ASP A 806 9.90 17.24 -20.93
CA ASP A 806 11.21 16.92 -20.32
C ASP A 806 11.08 15.95 -19.13
N GLU A 807 11.77 14.81 -19.18
CA GLU A 807 11.82 13.77 -18.14
C GLU A 807 12.36 14.26 -16.79
N LEU A 808 13.19 15.31 -16.79
CA LEU A 808 13.62 15.93 -15.53
C LEU A 808 12.49 16.74 -14.87
N MET A 809 11.50 17.17 -15.66
CA MET A 809 10.37 17.99 -15.26
C MET A 809 9.06 17.17 -15.22
N ASN A 810 7.95 17.82 -14.88
CA ASN A 810 6.64 17.16 -14.85
C ASN A 810 6.07 16.94 -16.27
N GLN A 811 6.42 15.80 -16.88
CA GLN A 811 5.89 15.39 -18.20
C GLN A 811 4.37 15.12 -18.19
N GLU A 812 3.75 14.76 -17.06
CA GLU A 812 2.28 14.61 -16.96
C GLU A 812 1.58 15.97 -17.10
N ASN A 813 2.17 17.03 -16.53
CA ASN A 813 1.73 18.40 -16.75
C ASN A 813 1.93 18.83 -18.21
N SER A 814 3.09 18.56 -18.82
CA SER A 814 3.30 18.82 -20.26
C SER A 814 2.26 18.12 -21.15
N PHE A 815 1.93 16.86 -20.85
CA PHE A 815 0.92 16.09 -21.56
C PHE A 815 -0.52 16.60 -21.29
N SER A 816 -0.79 17.05 -20.07
CA SER A 816 -2.07 17.69 -19.72
C SER A 816 -2.25 19.04 -20.41
N ASN A 817 -1.16 19.80 -20.61
CA ASN A 817 -1.18 21.03 -21.41
C ASN A 817 -1.34 20.76 -22.91
N LEU A 818 -0.78 19.67 -23.45
CA LEU A 818 -1.14 19.22 -24.81
C LEU A 818 -2.64 18.94 -24.91
N ARG A 819 -3.21 18.22 -23.92
CA ARG A 819 -4.66 17.95 -23.88
C ARG A 819 -5.47 19.25 -23.78
N MET A 820 -5.04 20.27 -23.03
CA MET A 820 -5.65 21.62 -23.04
C MET A 820 -5.72 22.19 -24.46
N THR A 821 -4.60 22.20 -25.19
CA THR A 821 -4.54 22.77 -26.53
C THR A 821 -5.37 21.99 -27.56
N LEU A 822 -5.61 20.69 -27.35
CA LEU A 822 -6.41 19.87 -28.27
C LEU A 822 -7.91 19.85 -27.97
N LEU A 823 -8.29 19.80 -26.68
CA LEU A 823 -9.62 19.37 -26.24
C LEU A 823 -10.45 20.46 -25.52
N ASP A 824 -9.94 21.68 -25.32
CA ASP A 824 -10.75 22.76 -24.70
C ASP A 824 -11.95 23.12 -25.59
N THR A 825 -13.15 22.91 -25.04
CA THR A 825 -14.51 23.13 -25.59
C THR A 825 -14.82 24.51 -26.21
N LYS A 826 -13.85 25.41 -26.33
CA LYS A 826 -14.03 26.78 -26.86
C LYS A 826 -13.00 27.22 -27.89
N GLU A 827 -11.75 26.76 -27.77
CA GLU A 827 -10.60 27.23 -28.55
C GLU A 827 -9.61 26.08 -28.88
N GLY A 828 -9.97 24.82 -28.57
CA GLY A 828 -9.11 23.65 -28.79
C GLY A 828 -8.95 23.33 -30.28
N LEU A 829 -7.74 22.93 -30.69
CA LEU A 829 -7.34 22.74 -32.10
C LEU A 829 -8.10 21.65 -32.88
N LEU A 830 -9.01 20.92 -32.23
CA LEU A 830 -9.84 19.89 -32.85
C LEU A 830 -11.24 20.37 -33.24
N TYR A 831 -11.64 21.61 -32.90
CA TYR A 831 -12.97 22.19 -33.12
C TYR A 831 -12.98 23.38 -34.08
#